data_AF-A0A7V7D3N3-F1
#
_entry.id   AF-A0A7V7D3N3-F1
#
_cell.length_a   1.000
_cell.length_b   1.000
_cell.length_c   1.000
_cell.angle_alpha   90.00
_cell.angle_beta   90.00
_cell.angle_gamma   90.00
#
_symmetry.space_group_name_H-M   'P 1'
#
loop_
_entity.id
_entity.type
_entity.pdbx_description
1 polymer ?
#
loop_
_entity_poly.entity_id
_entity_poly.type
_entity_poly.pdbx_seq_one_letter_code
_entity_poly.pdbx_strand_id
1 'polypeptide(L)'
;MQSTNTALWSAFLCGIVGTMLLSSAALVMERPFILWDKQDIATIRKKIETDAWAKAACEKLVNNPERHEGSFGNLFRHAVMGDKEAAEKDKKELMRMARSAIPRGAAQYINVIRYDLLYDSLTPSERKEVEECFRIYIDNRIFKRTILDPKIFNDSKNFSRYDARKYTRTNWLPNIIWPWKVSANLMAAALGDEKLIRKVWAAYGSWKWYFDEYLCDSGFYSEEFGKMGSTPGAMLLYCRAVERLGLGELGYGYKGKGGATMRGHIESLIHLGYPRVDVGSNRPQYPMLTIGDLRQSGSSQSWNLPSPAFQYSIVMGYTPDGTGGNVLWKAHGAWGGVVRGKHSQWDGYGGFTPKMQVPFWFEIGQARWPEVGFDYFLAQMRGPDEEKYFPSLFFGLDPIDPARVKAPPAPSAVWPQRGLVILRADESPSYWESPAPAVAMRLATNYAHNVIDCFSLTGFYAFNRPIYLNRQVTPGYAQDWSRSIQSHCGVTVDGAEPKFTSATRTRQAFTKPVKFVAARSDKVFDGVDLTRCLMLTKEYCLDVTRLAGNKEHSYYWLIHALGQVQKANGWKDSKLPKDLSPLNKVRAYKAGNKQWSVTCEQRCALDDPSKAKLPKKWYERRIGVRLQMLGGDNTTAYTAQTPLIVRRSRDEKGQQQYKEMPSEVGGVTIAAEREAAGTTFVALHEPFEGGKSNIYDFRTIEQTDGGVAVAIEGKYDTGIDDRLMLRLGDNYEQPLTLASDRESFTFADWAYLRIGRDKVEVQGDMRAMRLPIGGQPKLVVNGKNQKASFVRGYLYYCVPPK
;
A
#
# COMPACT_ATOMS: atom_id res chain seq x y z
N MET A 1 -6.60 37.52 -50.18
CA MET A 1 -8.03 37.17 -50.28
C MET A 1 -8.52 36.94 -48.85
N GLN A 2 -8.92 37.96 -48.08
CA GLN A 2 -10.15 38.78 -48.11
C GLN A 2 -11.45 38.08 -47.66
N SER A 3 -12.27 38.90 -46.97
CA SER A 3 -13.56 38.65 -46.28
C SER A 3 -13.44 37.99 -44.90
N THR A 4 -13.62 38.61 -43.71
CA THR A 4 -14.46 39.73 -43.21
C THR A 4 -15.95 39.58 -43.50
N ASN A 5 -16.74 39.33 -42.45
CA ASN A 5 -18.12 39.78 -42.36
C ASN A 5 -18.46 40.19 -40.90
N THR A 6 -18.58 41.50 -40.74
CA THR A 6 -19.13 42.24 -39.60
C THR A 6 -20.29 43.07 -40.14
N ALA A 7 -21.49 42.92 -39.57
CA ALA A 7 -22.51 43.97 -39.42
C ALA A 7 -23.70 43.37 -38.64
N LEU A 8 -23.98 43.80 -37.40
CA LEU A 8 -24.80 44.97 -37.02
C LEU A 8 -26.28 44.82 -37.41
N TRP A 9 -27.15 44.60 -36.43
CA TRP A 9 -28.41 45.33 -36.25
C TRP A 9 -28.73 45.46 -34.76
N SER A 10 -28.93 46.70 -34.33
CA SER A 10 -29.26 47.11 -32.97
C SER A 10 -30.76 47.37 -32.82
N ALA A 11 -31.22 47.18 -31.58
CA ALA A 11 -32.34 47.85 -30.90
C ALA A 11 -33.78 47.49 -31.30
N PHE A 12 -34.54 46.91 -30.35
CA PHE A 12 -35.54 47.68 -29.62
C PHE A 12 -36.07 46.97 -28.35
N LEU A 13 -36.26 47.80 -27.32
CA LEU A 13 -37.26 47.77 -26.25
C LEU A 13 -36.98 47.09 -24.88
N CYS A 14 -36.86 48.00 -23.91
CA CYS A 14 -37.07 47.90 -22.48
C CYS A 14 -38.25 47.02 -22.05
N GLY A 15 -38.06 46.26 -20.96
CA GLY A 15 -39.16 45.72 -20.17
C GLY A 15 -38.70 44.72 -19.11
N ILE A 16 -38.79 45.14 -17.84
CA ILE A 16 -38.76 44.29 -16.63
C ILE A 16 -37.36 43.87 -16.16
N VAL A 17 -36.70 44.77 -15.42
CA VAL A 17 -35.77 44.38 -14.35
C VAL A 17 -36.64 43.85 -13.20
N GLY A 18 -37.09 42.60 -13.34
CA GLY A 18 -37.61 41.83 -12.25
C GLY A 18 -36.43 41.27 -11.49
N THR A 19 -36.10 41.90 -10.35
CA THR A 19 -35.20 41.31 -9.35
C THR A 19 -35.85 40.04 -8.84
N MET A 20 -35.71 38.93 -9.56
CA MET A 20 -35.95 37.61 -9.02
C MET A 20 -34.92 37.41 -7.92
N LEU A 21 -35.32 37.77 -6.69
CA LEU A 21 -34.81 37.15 -5.49
C LEU A 21 -35.05 35.65 -5.67
N LEU A 22 -34.09 34.98 -6.29
CA LEU A 22 -33.94 33.53 -6.24
C LEU A 22 -33.71 33.20 -4.76
N SER A 23 -34.80 33.11 -4.01
CA SER A 23 -34.76 32.50 -2.69
C SER A 23 -34.13 31.13 -2.94
N SER A 24 -32.97 30.92 -2.31
CA SER A 24 -32.36 29.60 -2.29
C SER A 24 -33.32 28.71 -1.53
N ALA A 25 -34.24 28.05 -2.24
CA ALA A 25 -35.08 27.02 -1.67
C ALA A 25 -34.11 25.98 -1.11
N ALA A 26 -34.03 25.90 0.22
CA ALA A 26 -33.34 24.81 0.88
C ALA A 26 -33.99 23.52 0.38
N LEU A 27 -33.19 22.51 0.06
CA LEU A 27 -33.72 21.19 -0.27
C LEU A 27 -34.63 20.77 0.90
N VAL A 28 -35.86 20.34 0.61
CA VAL A 28 -36.73 19.75 1.64
C VAL A 28 -36.05 18.44 2.03
N MET A 29 -35.34 18.46 3.16
CA MET A 29 -34.56 17.34 3.62
C MET A 29 -35.30 16.63 4.74
N GLU A 30 -35.64 15.36 4.51
CA GLU A 30 -36.01 14.47 5.59
C GLU A 30 -34.76 14.06 6.36
N ARG A 31 -34.77 14.26 7.68
CA ARG A 31 -33.71 13.84 8.58
C ARG A 31 -34.10 12.62 9.40
N PRO A 32 -33.12 11.82 9.85
CA PRO A 32 -31.70 11.89 9.46
C PRO A 32 -31.48 11.41 8.02
N PHE A 33 -30.31 11.70 7.43
CA PHE A 33 -29.94 11.20 6.11
C PHE A 33 -28.44 10.90 5.94
N ILE A 34 -27.55 11.32 6.85
CA ILE A 34 -26.10 11.17 6.65
C ILE A 34 -25.64 9.73 6.89
N LEU A 35 -25.77 9.25 8.13
CA LEU A 35 -25.42 7.87 8.49
C LEU A 35 -26.58 6.93 8.19
N TRP A 36 -27.76 7.29 8.70
CA TRP A 36 -29.01 6.56 8.50
C TRP A 36 -30.08 7.49 7.95
N ASP A 37 -30.98 6.96 7.15
CA ASP A 37 -32.31 7.54 6.94
C ASP A 37 -33.36 6.79 7.77
N LYS A 38 -34.62 7.21 7.71
CA LYS A 38 -35.71 6.55 8.45
C LYS A 38 -35.90 5.08 8.02
N GLN A 39 -35.65 4.76 6.76
CA GLN A 39 -35.76 3.41 6.24
C GLN A 39 -34.64 2.51 6.77
N ASP A 40 -33.41 3.00 6.83
CA ASP A 40 -32.30 2.32 7.48
C ASP A 40 -32.64 2.01 8.95
N ILE A 41 -33.10 3.01 9.70
CA ILE A 41 -33.44 2.84 11.12
C ILE A 41 -34.53 1.77 11.29
N ALA A 42 -35.59 1.82 10.49
CA ALA A 42 -36.65 0.82 10.54
C ALA A 42 -36.14 -0.58 10.18
N THR A 43 -35.27 -0.68 9.18
CA THR A 43 -34.64 -1.95 8.76
C THR A 43 -33.76 -2.53 9.88
N ILE A 44 -32.95 -1.70 10.53
CA ILE A 44 -32.09 -2.12 11.64
C ILE A 44 -32.94 -2.60 12.82
N ARG A 45 -33.99 -1.85 13.22
CA ARG A 45 -34.92 -2.26 14.28
C ARG A 45 -35.53 -3.62 14.00
N LYS A 46 -36.06 -3.79 12.79
CA LYS A 46 -36.64 -5.06 12.36
C LYS A 46 -35.63 -6.19 12.45
N LYS A 47 -34.39 -6.00 11.98
CA LYS A 47 -33.33 -7.04 12.12
C LYS A 47 -33.04 -7.38 13.58
N ILE A 48 -32.96 -6.40 14.47
CA ILE A 48 -32.74 -6.64 15.91
C ILE A 48 -33.88 -7.45 16.52
N GLU A 49 -35.11 -7.21 16.08
CA GLU A 49 -36.29 -7.94 16.54
C GLU A 49 -36.35 -9.38 16.00
N THR A 50 -35.95 -9.59 14.73
CA THR A 50 -36.12 -10.88 14.05
C THR A 50 -34.89 -11.78 14.11
N ASP A 51 -33.69 -11.22 14.19
CA ASP A 51 -32.46 -11.97 13.99
C ASP A 51 -31.63 -12.03 15.27
N ALA A 52 -31.37 -13.26 15.75
CA ALA A 52 -30.61 -13.49 16.98
C ALA A 52 -29.21 -12.85 16.95
N TRP A 53 -28.53 -12.87 15.80
CA TRP A 53 -27.19 -12.27 15.65
C TRP A 53 -27.25 -10.74 15.78
N ALA A 54 -28.27 -10.10 15.20
CA ALA A 54 -28.41 -8.65 15.21
C ALA A 54 -28.76 -8.17 16.62
N LYS A 55 -29.61 -8.92 17.33
CA LYS A 55 -29.88 -8.71 18.75
C LYS A 55 -28.61 -8.79 19.59
N ALA A 56 -27.80 -9.83 19.42
CA ALA A 56 -26.53 -9.99 20.14
C ALA A 56 -25.53 -8.87 19.81
N ALA A 57 -25.44 -8.46 18.54
CA ALA A 57 -24.60 -7.34 18.12
C ALA A 57 -25.06 -6.01 18.75
N CYS A 58 -26.37 -5.77 18.82
CA CYS A 58 -26.96 -4.62 19.52
C CYS A 58 -26.64 -4.64 21.02
N GLU A 59 -26.84 -5.77 21.70
CA GLU A 59 -26.53 -5.93 23.12
C GLU A 59 -25.05 -5.67 23.41
N LYS A 60 -24.14 -6.18 22.56
CA LYS A 60 -22.70 -5.92 22.66
C LYS A 60 -22.39 -4.43 22.54
N LEU A 61 -22.94 -3.76 21.51
CA LEU A 61 -22.73 -2.33 21.27
C LEU A 61 -23.24 -1.45 22.43
N VAL A 62 -24.34 -1.85 23.06
CA VAL A 62 -24.99 -1.08 24.14
C VAL A 62 -24.33 -1.32 25.50
N ASN A 63 -24.00 -2.58 25.82
CA ASN A 63 -23.58 -2.98 27.18
C ASN A 63 -22.06 -2.96 27.35
N ASN A 64 -21.30 -3.14 26.28
CA ASN A 64 -19.84 -3.17 26.33
C ASN A 64 -19.24 -2.31 25.21
N PRO A 65 -19.56 -1.01 25.15
CA PRO A 65 -18.94 -0.14 24.17
C PRO A 65 -17.44 -0.12 24.46
N GLU A 66 -16.62 -0.47 23.48
CA GLU A 66 -15.20 -0.17 23.60
C GLU A 66 -15.04 1.33 23.87
N ARG A 67 -13.96 1.74 24.55
CA ARG A 67 -13.73 3.14 24.92
C ARG A 67 -13.92 4.13 23.75
N HIS A 68 -13.67 3.68 22.51
CA HIS A 68 -13.77 4.47 21.28
C HIS A 68 -15.15 4.41 20.60
N GLU A 69 -16.04 3.53 21.02
CA GLU A 69 -17.39 3.34 20.47
C GLU A 69 -18.46 4.18 21.16
N GLY A 70 -18.17 4.70 22.36
CA GLY A 70 -19.18 5.34 23.21
C GLY A 70 -19.94 6.53 22.59
N SER A 71 -19.38 7.21 21.58
CA SER A 71 -20.13 8.24 20.83
C SER A 71 -21.10 7.65 19.80
N PHE A 72 -20.71 6.62 19.06
CA PHE A 72 -21.59 5.96 18.11
C PHE A 72 -22.65 5.09 18.80
N GLY A 73 -22.31 4.45 19.92
CA GLY A 73 -23.24 3.67 20.72
C GLY A 73 -24.42 4.50 21.25
N ASN A 74 -24.17 5.71 21.77
CA ASN A 74 -25.26 6.60 22.22
C ASN A 74 -26.13 7.07 21.05
N LEU A 75 -25.53 7.45 19.92
CA LEU A 75 -26.28 7.83 18.72
C LEU A 75 -27.13 6.69 18.17
N PHE A 76 -26.61 5.47 18.21
CA PHE A 76 -27.35 4.26 17.87
C PHE A 76 -28.52 4.03 18.84
N ARG A 77 -28.28 4.09 20.16
CA ARG A 77 -29.34 3.97 21.18
C ARG A 77 -30.47 4.99 20.98
N HIS A 78 -30.13 6.25 20.70
CA HIS A 78 -31.13 7.28 20.38
C HIS A 78 -31.90 6.94 19.11
N ALA A 79 -31.21 6.80 17.97
CA ALA A 79 -31.86 6.69 16.67
C ALA A 79 -32.62 5.36 16.51
N VAL A 80 -32.02 4.25 16.94
CA VAL A 80 -32.54 2.89 16.74
C VAL A 80 -33.37 2.44 17.93
N MET A 81 -33.02 2.75 19.18
CA MET A 81 -33.74 2.25 20.35
C MET A 81 -34.68 3.29 20.98
N GLY A 82 -34.68 4.54 20.51
CA GLY A 82 -35.51 5.61 21.07
C GLY A 82 -35.05 6.08 22.46
N ASP A 83 -33.78 5.85 22.80
CA ASP A 83 -33.22 6.17 24.10
C ASP A 83 -33.00 7.69 24.27
N LYS A 84 -33.89 8.31 25.07
CA LYS A 84 -33.87 9.74 25.33
C LYS A 84 -32.66 10.19 26.17
N GLU A 85 -32.16 9.35 27.07
CA GLU A 85 -30.99 9.72 27.90
C GLU A 85 -29.72 9.77 27.06
N ALA A 86 -29.57 8.81 26.15
CA ALA A 86 -28.49 8.81 25.17
C ALA A 86 -28.57 10.06 24.26
N ALA A 87 -29.79 10.41 23.83
CA ALA A 87 -30.05 11.62 23.04
C ALA A 87 -29.62 12.90 23.78
N GLU A 88 -30.04 13.05 25.03
CA GLU A 88 -29.69 14.21 25.86
C GLU A 88 -28.19 14.33 26.13
N LYS A 89 -27.51 13.19 26.31
CA LYS A 89 -26.05 13.16 26.46
C LYS A 89 -25.33 13.66 25.21
N ASP A 90 -25.69 13.15 24.03
CA ASP A 90 -25.07 13.62 22.78
C ASP A 90 -25.51 15.03 22.38
N LYS A 91 -26.72 15.45 22.75
CA LYS A 91 -27.17 16.85 22.62
C LYS A 91 -26.28 17.78 23.43
N LYS A 92 -25.99 17.46 24.70
CA LYS A 92 -25.05 18.22 25.54
C LYS A 92 -23.67 18.32 24.91
N GLU A 93 -23.15 17.22 24.34
CA GLU A 93 -21.87 17.22 23.64
C GLU A 93 -21.87 18.08 22.36
N LEU A 94 -22.94 18.01 21.57
CA LEU A 94 -23.13 18.84 20.37
C LEU A 94 -23.17 20.34 20.74
N MET A 95 -23.95 20.70 21.76
CA MET A 95 -24.06 22.09 22.20
C MET A 95 -22.76 22.59 22.84
N ARG A 96 -22.03 21.73 23.56
CA ARG A 96 -20.69 22.04 24.08
C ARG A 96 -19.72 22.36 22.94
N MET A 97 -19.78 21.63 21.83
CA MET A 97 -19.00 21.93 20.63
C MET A 97 -19.43 23.26 19.99
N ALA A 98 -20.74 23.48 19.81
CA ALA A 98 -21.26 24.71 19.21
C ALA A 98 -20.80 25.96 19.98
N ARG A 99 -20.82 25.90 21.32
CA ARG A 99 -20.47 26.99 22.27
C ARG A 99 -18.99 27.16 22.54
N SER A 100 -18.17 26.22 22.10
CA SER A 100 -16.73 26.29 22.35
C SER A 100 -16.05 27.44 21.59
N ALA A 101 -14.94 27.92 22.15
CA ALA A 101 -14.13 28.95 21.54
C ALA A 101 -13.53 28.49 20.19
N ILE A 102 -13.36 29.44 19.28
CA ILE A 102 -12.63 29.27 18.03
C ILE A 102 -11.12 29.37 18.34
N PRO A 103 -10.24 28.56 17.74
CA PRO A 103 -10.52 27.56 16.71
C PRO A 103 -11.04 26.21 17.25
N ARG A 104 -12.00 25.62 16.54
CA ARG A 104 -12.49 24.26 16.83
C ARG A 104 -11.59 23.18 16.20
N GLY A 105 -11.56 21.99 16.82
CA GLY A 105 -10.71 20.85 16.45
C GLY A 105 -10.92 20.30 15.03
N ALA A 106 -10.03 19.41 14.59
CA ALA A 106 -9.92 18.99 13.20
C ALA A 106 -11.03 18.07 12.71
N ALA A 107 -11.25 16.97 13.44
CA ALA A 107 -12.25 15.99 13.07
C ALA A 107 -13.57 16.33 13.77
N GLN A 108 -14.51 16.91 13.03
CA GLN A 108 -15.85 17.25 13.55
C GLN A 108 -16.96 16.37 12.98
N TYR A 109 -16.61 15.40 12.13
CA TYR A 109 -17.61 14.57 11.41
C TYR A 109 -18.61 13.89 12.35
N ILE A 110 -18.19 13.45 13.55
CA ILE A 110 -19.10 12.86 14.54
C ILE A 110 -20.14 13.87 15.04
N ASN A 111 -19.78 15.13 15.20
CA ASN A 111 -20.72 16.19 15.61
C ASN A 111 -21.68 16.56 14.47
N VAL A 112 -21.27 16.37 13.22
CA VAL A 112 -22.18 16.48 12.07
C VAL A 112 -23.24 15.38 12.12
N ILE A 113 -22.85 14.14 12.41
CA ILE A 113 -23.80 13.03 12.60
C ILE A 113 -24.72 13.30 13.79
N ARG A 114 -24.20 13.81 14.92
CA ARG A 114 -25.02 14.23 16.08
C ARG A 114 -26.11 15.20 15.67
N TYR A 115 -25.75 16.27 14.95
CA TYR A 115 -26.71 17.28 14.51
C TYR A 115 -27.78 16.67 13.60
N ASP A 116 -27.39 15.78 12.68
CA ASP A 116 -28.35 15.14 11.77
C ASP A 116 -29.34 14.22 12.50
N LEU A 117 -28.87 13.40 13.44
CA LEU A 117 -29.71 12.47 14.21
C LEU A 117 -30.53 13.14 15.32
N LEU A 118 -30.07 14.27 15.86
CA LEU A 118 -30.72 14.99 16.95
C LEU A 118 -31.52 16.20 16.47
N TYR A 119 -31.61 16.45 15.15
CA TYR A 119 -32.18 17.68 14.61
C TYR A 119 -33.57 18.01 15.18
N ASP A 120 -34.45 17.01 15.27
CA ASP A 120 -35.80 17.18 15.80
C ASP A 120 -35.85 17.35 17.33
N SER A 121 -34.82 16.89 18.04
CA SER A 121 -34.65 17.07 19.50
C SER A 121 -34.04 18.44 19.87
N LEU A 122 -33.56 19.20 18.89
CA LEU A 122 -33.04 20.54 19.08
C LEU A 122 -34.17 21.58 18.95
N THR A 123 -34.20 22.52 19.89
CA THR A 123 -35.04 23.72 19.76
C THR A 123 -34.62 24.54 18.54
N PRO A 124 -35.49 25.39 17.98
CA PRO A 124 -35.11 26.26 16.86
C PRO A 124 -33.88 27.13 17.15
N SER A 125 -33.71 27.61 18.39
CA SER A 125 -32.54 28.39 18.81
C SER A 125 -31.27 27.53 18.84
N GLU A 126 -31.33 26.31 19.37
CA GLU A 126 -30.19 25.39 19.39
C GLU A 126 -29.78 24.98 17.97
N ARG A 127 -30.75 24.74 17.07
CA ARG A 127 -30.47 24.49 15.65
C ARG A 127 -29.73 25.66 15.02
N LYS A 128 -30.25 26.88 15.19
CA LYS A 128 -29.60 28.10 14.68
C LYS A 128 -28.16 28.24 15.20
N GLU A 129 -27.95 27.97 16.48
CA GLU A 129 -26.62 28.03 17.12
C GLU A 129 -25.64 27.03 16.50
N VAL A 130 -26.07 25.78 16.26
CA VAL A 130 -25.25 24.76 15.60
C VAL A 130 -24.97 25.12 14.13
N GLU A 131 -25.98 25.59 13.41
CA GLU A 131 -25.89 25.96 11.99
C GLU A 131 -24.97 27.17 11.76
N GLU A 132 -25.00 28.14 12.66
CA GLU A 132 -24.08 29.28 12.69
C GLU A 132 -22.66 28.82 13.00
N CYS A 133 -22.50 27.93 14.00
CA CYS A 133 -21.22 27.30 14.30
C CYS A 133 -20.63 26.56 13.07
N PHE A 134 -21.45 25.82 12.32
CA PHE A 134 -21.04 25.13 11.09
C PHE A 134 -20.61 26.13 10.00
N ARG A 135 -21.37 27.20 9.78
CA ARG A 135 -21.00 28.25 8.82
C ARG A 135 -19.69 28.93 9.17
N ILE A 136 -19.50 29.28 10.44
CA ILE A 136 -18.24 29.84 10.95
C ILE A 136 -17.09 28.86 10.73
N TYR A 137 -17.30 27.57 11.01
CA TYR A 137 -16.27 26.54 10.77
C TYR A 137 -15.91 26.44 9.29
N ILE A 138 -16.90 26.34 8.40
CA ILE A 138 -16.71 26.28 6.95
C ILE A 138 -15.96 27.51 6.46
N ASP A 139 -16.40 28.71 6.84
CA ASP A 139 -15.76 29.96 6.44
C ASP A 139 -14.29 30.02 6.89
N ASN A 140 -14.03 29.69 8.15
CA ASN A 140 -12.69 29.63 8.71
C ASN A 140 -11.79 28.61 7.99
N ARG A 141 -12.28 27.38 7.75
CA ARG A 141 -11.44 26.27 7.26
C ARG A 141 -11.32 26.22 5.74
N ILE A 142 -12.31 26.69 5.00
CA ILE A 142 -12.37 26.58 3.54
C ILE A 142 -12.03 27.91 2.87
N PHE A 143 -12.72 29.00 3.26
CA PHE A 143 -12.62 30.28 2.53
C PHE A 143 -11.52 31.19 3.07
N LYS A 144 -11.50 31.45 4.39
CA LYS A 144 -10.48 32.28 5.05
C LYS A 144 -9.15 31.57 5.28
N ARG A 145 -9.15 30.23 5.26
CA ARG A 145 -7.98 29.38 5.58
C ARG A 145 -7.29 29.78 6.89
N THR A 146 -8.06 30.09 7.92
CA THR A 146 -7.58 30.60 9.23
C THR A 146 -6.73 29.61 10.02
N ILE A 147 -6.49 28.40 9.51
CA ILE A 147 -5.47 27.49 10.06
C ILE A 147 -4.07 28.14 10.03
N LEU A 148 -3.90 29.23 9.29
CA LEU A 148 -2.65 30.00 9.17
C LEU A 148 -2.48 31.16 10.15
N ASP A 149 -3.33 31.35 11.18
CA ASP A 149 -3.10 32.43 12.15
C ASP A 149 -1.96 32.06 13.13
N PRO A 150 -0.75 32.65 13.00
CA PRO A 150 0.38 32.31 13.84
C PRO A 150 0.21 32.80 15.29
N LYS A 151 -0.74 33.69 15.57
CA LYS A 151 -1.08 34.12 16.93
C LYS A 151 -1.91 33.06 17.67
N ILE A 152 -2.64 32.25 16.92
CA ILE A 152 -3.47 31.16 17.44
C ILE A 152 -2.68 29.84 17.48
N PHE A 153 -1.84 29.61 16.47
CA PHE A 153 -1.00 28.42 16.36
C PHE A 153 0.48 28.82 16.51
N ASN A 154 1.06 28.50 17.67
CA ASN A 154 2.37 28.93 18.17
C ASN A 154 3.61 28.46 17.35
N ASP A 155 3.50 28.29 16.02
CA ASP A 155 4.61 27.94 15.16
C ASP A 155 4.33 28.32 13.68
N SER A 156 4.56 29.59 13.36
CA SER A 156 4.44 30.12 11.99
C SER A 156 5.41 29.47 10.99
N LYS A 157 6.56 28.95 11.47
CA LYS A 157 7.57 28.27 10.64
C LYS A 157 7.08 26.92 10.14
N ASN A 158 6.31 26.20 10.96
CA ASN A 158 5.89 24.84 10.67
C ASN A 158 4.45 24.71 10.15
N PHE A 159 3.64 25.77 10.08
CA PHE A 159 2.24 25.63 9.64
C PHE A 159 2.01 25.92 8.15
N SER A 160 2.77 26.86 7.58
CA SER A 160 2.74 27.18 6.15
C SER A 160 3.09 25.98 5.25
N ARG A 161 3.79 24.97 5.79
CA ARG A 161 4.10 23.71 5.10
C ARG A 161 2.92 22.72 4.98
N TYR A 162 1.84 22.89 5.76
CA TYR A 162 0.74 21.91 5.82
C TYR A 162 -0.45 22.26 4.91
N ASP A 163 -0.88 23.53 4.88
CA ASP A 163 -1.92 24.04 3.95
C ASP A 163 -1.22 24.93 2.90
N ALA A 164 -0.66 24.27 1.87
CA ALA A 164 0.15 24.92 0.86
C ALA A 164 -0.70 25.80 -0.07
N ARG A 165 -0.16 26.96 -0.48
CA ARG A 165 -0.78 27.79 -1.55
C ARG A 165 -0.96 27.00 -2.84
N LYS A 166 -0.06 26.05 -3.12
CA LYS A 166 -0.12 25.08 -4.22
C LYS A 166 -0.09 23.65 -3.66
N TYR A 167 -1.15 22.86 -3.85
CA TYR A 167 -1.19 21.45 -3.46
C TYR A 167 -0.57 20.61 -4.57
N THR A 168 0.28 19.68 -4.17
CA THR A 168 0.84 18.63 -5.00
C THR A 168 0.71 17.31 -4.24
N ARG A 169 0.90 16.19 -4.95
CA ARG A 169 0.90 14.84 -4.36
C ARG A 169 1.91 14.65 -3.22
N THR A 170 2.95 15.48 -3.19
CA THR A 170 4.10 15.32 -2.29
C THR A 170 4.10 16.30 -1.13
N ASN A 171 3.42 17.43 -1.25
CA ASN A 171 3.39 18.46 -0.20
C ASN A 171 2.06 18.50 0.56
N TRP A 172 1.01 17.88 0.05
CA TRP A 172 -0.24 17.75 0.78
C TRP A 172 -0.12 16.62 1.80
N LEU A 173 -0.46 16.93 3.06
CA LEU A 173 -0.51 15.99 4.18
C LEU A 173 -1.97 15.79 4.63
N PRO A 174 -2.75 14.93 3.96
CA PRO A 174 -4.17 14.75 4.26
C PRO A 174 -4.41 14.19 5.64
N ASN A 175 -3.55 13.31 6.13
CA ASN A 175 -3.59 12.82 7.50
C ASN A 175 -3.67 13.94 8.56
N ILE A 176 -3.15 15.13 8.22
CA ILE A 176 -3.20 16.35 9.02
C ILE A 176 -4.37 17.22 8.55
N ILE A 177 -4.30 17.80 7.34
CA ILE A 177 -5.20 18.88 6.90
C ILE A 177 -6.60 18.41 6.48
N TRP A 178 -6.71 17.20 5.97
CA TRP A 178 -7.95 16.72 5.35
C TRP A 178 -9.12 16.53 6.31
N PRO A 179 -8.95 16.07 7.56
CA PRO A 179 -10.01 16.03 8.56
C PRO A 179 -10.81 17.34 8.72
N TRP A 180 -10.14 18.51 8.68
CA TRP A 180 -10.86 19.80 8.73
C TRP A 180 -11.70 20.02 7.47
N LYS A 181 -11.13 19.78 6.30
CA LYS A 181 -11.79 20.02 5.02
C LYS A 181 -12.96 19.07 4.81
N VAL A 182 -12.80 17.78 5.12
CA VAL A 182 -13.87 16.79 5.02
C VAL A 182 -14.99 17.09 6.01
N SER A 183 -14.67 17.54 7.23
CA SER A 183 -15.68 17.95 8.22
C SER A 183 -16.46 19.16 7.75
N ALA A 184 -15.82 20.16 7.13
CA ALA A 184 -16.50 21.32 6.56
C ALA A 184 -17.41 20.95 5.38
N ASN A 185 -16.98 20.02 4.51
CA ASN A 185 -17.83 19.49 3.43
C ASN A 185 -19.05 18.74 4.00
N LEU A 186 -18.84 17.92 5.04
CA LEU A 186 -19.93 17.24 5.74
C LEU A 186 -20.88 18.22 6.43
N MET A 187 -20.38 19.28 7.07
CA MET A 187 -21.20 20.34 7.64
C MET A 187 -22.04 21.03 6.56
N ALA A 188 -21.47 21.32 5.39
CA ALA A 188 -22.21 21.90 4.27
C ALA A 188 -23.33 20.95 3.80
N ALA A 189 -23.03 19.65 3.68
CA ALA A 189 -24.04 18.63 3.34
C ALA A 189 -25.14 18.57 4.41
N ALA A 190 -24.77 18.54 5.69
CA ALA A 190 -25.72 18.53 6.79
C ALA A 190 -26.60 19.77 6.83
N LEU A 191 -26.17 20.92 6.30
CA LEU A 191 -26.99 22.12 6.21
C LEU A 191 -28.01 22.10 5.07
N GLY A 192 -27.86 21.21 4.08
CA GLY A 192 -28.78 21.09 2.94
C GLY A 192 -28.76 22.24 1.94
N ASP A 193 -27.78 23.12 2.04
CA ASP A 193 -27.64 24.27 1.16
C ASP A 193 -26.80 23.85 -0.05
N GLU A 194 -27.46 23.50 -1.16
CA GLU A 194 -26.78 23.06 -2.39
C GLU A 194 -25.73 24.06 -2.87
N LYS A 195 -26.03 25.36 -2.83
CA LYS A 195 -25.09 26.41 -3.26
C LYS A 195 -23.84 26.38 -2.38
N LEU A 196 -24.01 26.25 -1.07
CA LEU A 196 -22.90 26.12 -0.14
C LEU A 196 -22.12 24.82 -0.37
N ILE A 197 -22.79 23.68 -0.56
CA ILE A 197 -22.17 22.37 -0.84
C ILE A 197 -21.26 22.47 -2.06
N ARG A 198 -21.78 22.95 -3.20
CA ARG A 198 -21.01 23.11 -4.44
C ARG A 198 -19.84 24.08 -4.26
N LYS A 199 -20.07 25.20 -3.57
CA LYS A 199 -19.03 26.20 -3.30
C LYS A 199 -17.90 25.64 -2.44
N VAL A 200 -18.23 24.91 -1.38
CA VAL A 200 -17.25 24.28 -0.48
C VAL A 200 -16.50 23.15 -1.20
N TRP A 201 -17.20 22.33 -1.97
CA TRP A 201 -16.64 21.23 -2.74
C TRP A 201 -15.61 21.70 -3.78
N ALA A 202 -15.94 22.78 -4.52
CA ALA A 202 -15.10 23.34 -5.57
C ALA A 202 -13.93 24.19 -5.05
N ALA A 203 -14.00 24.63 -3.79
CA ALA A 203 -12.99 25.49 -3.20
C ALA A 203 -11.60 24.86 -3.28
N TYR A 204 -10.60 25.70 -3.54
CA TYR A 204 -9.21 25.27 -3.65
C TYR A 204 -8.74 24.53 -2.40
N GLY A 205 -8.20 23.31 -2.57
CA GLY A 205 -7.77 22.45 -1.46
C GLY A 205 -8.89 21.66 -0.77
N SER A 206 -10.10 21.70 -1.32
CA SER A 206 -11.26 20.94 -0.84
C SER A 206 -11.47 19.65 -1.65
N TRP A 207 -12.66 19.05 -1.56
CA TRP A 207 -13.05 17.75 -2.14
C TRP A 207 -12.54 17.54 -3.56
N LYS A 208 -12.92 18.43 -4.49
CA LYS A 208 -12.51 18.35 -5.89
C LYS A 208 -11.00 18.21 -6.07
N TRP A 209 -10.24 19.03 -5.35
CA TRP A 209 -8.78 19.11 -5.46
C TRP A 209 -8.08 17.86 -4.91
N TYR A 210 -8.66 17.23 -3.89
CA TYR A 210 -8.13 15.98 -3.34
C TYR A 210 -8.16 14.86 -4.38
N PHE A 211 -9.26 14.74 -5.11
CA PHE A 211 -9.38 13.76 -6.19
C PHE A 211 -8.57 14.15 -7.44
N ASP A 212 -8.51 15.44 -7.77
CA ASP A 212 -7.81 15.91 -8.97
C ASP A 212 -6.29 15.91 -8.84
N GLU A 213 -5.77 16.36 -7.71
CA GLU A 213 -4.34 16.67 -7.54
C GLU A 213 -3.63 15.71 -6.59
N TYR A 214 -4.34 15.09 -5.64
CA TYR A 214 -3.72 14.25 -4.62
C TYR A 214 -3.83 12.75 -4.90
N LEU A 215 -5.05 12.24 -5.09
CA LEU A 215 -5.24 10.85 -5.48
C LEU A 215 -4.69 10.61 -6.89
N CYS A 216 -4.24 9.40 -7.16
CA CYS A 216 -3.66 9.02 -8.44
C CYS A 216 -4.00 7.57 -8.81
N ASP A 217 -3.79 7.19 -10.07
CA ASP A 217 -3.90 5.79 -10.52
C ASP A 217 -5.19 5.11 -10.03
N SER A 218 -6.34 5.70 -10.36
CA SER A 218 -7.71 5.27 -9.96
C SER A 218 -8.11 5.49 -8.50
N GLY A 219 -7.18 5.85 -7.60
CA GLY A 219 -7.53 6.24 -6.23
C GLY A 219 -6.43 6.05 -5.17
N PHE A 220 -5.20 5.72 -5.54
CA PHE A 220 -4.12 5.56 -4.58
C PHE A 220 -3.88 6.83 -3.75
N TYR A 221 -3.74 6.58 -2.45
CA TYR A 221 -3.28 7.57 -1.47
C TYR A 221 -1.80 7.91 -1.72
N SER A 222 -1.49 9.19 -1.91
CA SER A 222 -0.13 9.66 -2.26
C SER A 222 0.79 9.92 -1.06
N GLU A 223 0.38 9.54 0.13
CA GLU A 223 1.23 9.45 1.32
C GLU A 223 1.49 7.97 1.64
N GLU A 224 2.30 7.70 2.66
CA GLU A 224 2.44 6.35 3.22
C GLU A 224 1.08 5.75 3.64
N PHE A 225 0.85 4.46 3.34
CA PHE A 225 -0.48 3.84 3.39
C PHE A 225 -1.02 3.63 4.82
N GLY A 226 -0.16 3.52 5.83
CA GLY A 226 -0.54 3.47 7.24
C GLY A 226 -1.30 4.71 7.71
N LYS A 227 -1.07 5.88 7.09
CA LYS A 227 -1.76 7.14 7.37
C LYS A 227 -3.09 7.34 6.64
N MET A 228 -3.41 6.45 5.69
CA MET A 228 -4.72 6.43 5.06
C MET A 228 -5.86 6.23 6.08
N GLY A 229 -5.59 5.64 7.26
CA GLY A 229 -6.54 5.46 8.39
C GLY A 229 -7.25 6.71 8.89
N SER A 230 -6.83 7.88 8.43
CA SER A 230 -7.23 9.17 8.98
C SER A 230 -8.57 9.71 8.46
N THR A 231 -9.02 9.32 7.27
CA THR A 231 -9.99 10.11 6.48
C THR A 231 -11.06 9.36 5.67
N PRO A 232 -10.86 8.11 5.17
CA PRO A 232 -11.80 7.47 4.25
C PRO A 232 -13.21 7.30 4.84
N GLY A 233 -13.32 6.99 6.13
CA GLY A 233 -14.61 6.87 6.80
C GLY A 233 -15.48 8.13 6.69
N ALA A 234 -14.92 9.30 7.01
CA ALA A 234 -15.66 10.57 6.89
C ALA A 234 -15.96 10.92 5.43
N MET A 235 -15.09 10.52 4.50
CA MET A 235 -15.33 10.68 3.06
C MET A 235 -16.51 9.84 2.58
N LEU A 236 -16.60 8.58 3.00
CA LEU A 236 -17.73 7.70 2.67
C LEU A 236 -19.05 8.26 3.19
N LEU A 237 -19.06 8.83 4.40
CA LEU A 237 -20.24 9.51 4.93
C LEU A 237 -20.63 10.76 4.13
N TYR A 238 -19.65 11.55 3.66
CA TYR A 238 -19.94 12.68 2.78
C TYR A 238 -20.58 12.22 1.49
N CYS A 239 -20.02 11.19 0.85
CA CYS A 239 -20.56 10.63 -0.39
C CYS A 239 -22.01 10.15 -0.22
N ARG A 240 -22.31 9.43 0.88
CA ARG A 240 -23.68 8.98 1.20
C ARG A 240 -24.63 10.16 1.43
N ALA A 241 -24.18 11.18 2.16
CA ALA A 241 -24.98 12.38 2.42
C ALA A 241 -25.34 13.11 1.12
N VAL A 242 -24.36 13.39 0.24
CA VAL A 242 -24.64 14.10 -1.01
C VAL A 242 -25.43 13.26 -2.00
N GLU A 243 -25.24 11.93 -2.05
CA GLU A 243 -26.06 11.03 -2.87
C GLU A 243 -27.54 11.10 -2.47
N ARG A 244 -27.85 11.11 -1.17
CA ARG A 244 -29.23 11.24 -0.65
C ARG A 244 -29.85 12.61 -0.86
N LEU A 245 -29.02 13.63 -1.04
CA LEU A 245 -29.45 14.97 -1.45
C LEU A 245 -29.64 15.11 -2.97
N GLY A 246 -29.45 14.03 -3.74
CA GLY A 246 -29.51 14.07 -5.22
C GLY A 246 -28.26 14.68 -5.87
N LEU A 247 -27.17 14.82 -5.11
CA LEU A 247 -25.89 15.42 -5.50
C LEU A 247 -24.77 14.36 -5.60
N GLY A 248 -25.12 13.16 -6.06
CA GLY A 248 -24.21 12.01 -6.12
C GLY A 248 -22.97 12.25 -6.99
N GLU A 249 -23.03 13.20 -7.94
CA GLU A 249 -21.92 13.61 -8.79
C GLU A 249 -20.79 14.32 -8.03
N LEU A 250 -21.07 14.84 -6.82
CA LEU A 250 -20.07 15.45 -5.94
C LEU A 250 -19.40 14.45 -5.00
N GLY A 251 -19.99 13.25 -4.85
CA GLY A 251 -19.55 12.18 -3.98
C GLY A 251 -19.07 10.95 -4.75
N TYR A 252 -19.82 9.85 -4.69
CA TYR A 252 -19.45 8.58 -5.34
C TYR A 252 -19.34 8.68 -6.87
N GLY A 253 -20.13 9.54 -7.50
CA GLY A 253 -20.12 9.76 -8.94
C GLY A 253 -18.95 10.62 -9.44
N TYR A 254 -18.18 11.24 -8.55
CA TYR A 254 -17.07 12.09 -8.97
C TYR A 254 -15.87 11.29 -9.44
N LYS A 255 -15.32 11.68 -10.60
CA LYS A 255 -14.07 11.17 -11.15
C LYS A 255 -13.08 12.33 -11.29
N GLY A 256 -12.00 12.27 -10.54
CA GLY A 256 -10.93 13.27 -10.60
C GLY A 256 -10.17 13.23 -11.94
N LYS A 257 -9.40 14.28 -12.24
CA LYS A 257 -8.60 14.40 -13.48
C LYS A 257 -7.72 13.18 -13.79
N GLY A 258 -7.13 12.57 -12.76
CA GLY A 258 -6.30 11.37 -12.88
C GLY A 258 -7.08 10.04 -12.93
N GLY A 259 -8.40 10.09 -13.07
CA GLY A 259 -9.29 8.93 -13.03
C GLY A 259 -9.62 8.43 -11.62
N ALA A 260 -9.18 9.13 -10.57
CA ALA A 260 -9.44 8.76 -9.19
C ALA A 260 -10.92 8.82 -8.85
N THR A 261 -11.43 7.80 -8.17
CA THR A 261 -12.83 7.72 -7.70
C THR A 261 -12.86 7.27 -6.24
N MET A 262 -14.00 7.47 -5.55
CA MET A 262 -14.12 7.01 -4.17
C MET A 262 -14.06 5.48 -4.08
N ARG A 263 -14.64 4.79 -5.08
CA ARG A 263 -14.50 3.33 -5.24
C ARG A 263 -13.03 2.92 -5.34
N GLY A 264 -12.32 3.48 -6.30
CA GLY A 264 -10.91 3.15 -6.53
C GLY A 264 -10.02 3.53 -5.34
N HIS A 265 -10.40 4.53 -4.54
CA HIS A 265 -9.69 4.85 -3.30
C HIS A 265 -9.75 3.71 -2.28
N ILE A 266 -10.93 3.12 -2.05
CA ILE A 266 -11.07 1.98 -1.13
C ILE A 266 -10.52 0.69 -1.75
N GLU A 267 -10.81 0.45 -3.02
CA GLU A 267 -10.35 -0.72 -3.79
C GLU A 267 -8.81 -0.77 -3.91
N SER A 268 -8.13 0.38 -3.87
CA SER A 268 -6.67 0.45 -3.91
C SER A 268 -5.98 -0.38 -2.80
N LEU A 269 -6.63 -0.58 -1.64
CA LEU A 269 -6.10 -1.43 -0.58
C LEU A 269 -5.95 -2.89 -1.02
N ILE A 270 -6.90 -3.40 -1.82
CA ILE A 270 -6.86 -4.75 -2.39
C ILE A 270 -5.73 -4.86 -3.40
N HIS A 271 -5.54 -3.83 -4.23
CA HIS A 271 -4.44 -3.78 -5.19
C HIS A 271 -3.05 -3.81 -4.54
N LEU A 272 -2.92 -3.37 -3.29
CA LEU A 272 -1.67 -3.43 -2.50
C LEU A 272 -1.45 -4.77 -1.79
N GLY A 273 -2.41 -5.70 -1.86
CA GLY A 273 -2.38 -6.93 -1.09
C GLY A 273 -1.35 -7.95 -1.58
N TYR A 274 -0.69 -8.60 -0.63
CA TYR A 274 0.12 -9.80 -0.79
C TYR A 274 -0.73 -11.05 -0.58
N PRO A 275 -0.28 -12.26 -1.00
CA PRO A 275 -1.03 -13.48 -0.70
C PRO A 275 -1.11 -13.71 0.81
N ARG A 276 -2.06 -14.56 1.22
CA ARG A 276 -2.25 -15.00 2.61
C ARG A 276 -0.92 -15.37 3.25
N VAL A 277 -0.70 -14.89 4.46
CA VAL A 277 0.39 -15.28 5.35
C VAL A 277 -0.17 -16.03 6.54
N ASP A 278 0.38 -17.22 6.77
CA ASP A 278 0.03 -18.00 7.95
C ASP A 278 0.76 -17.46 9.19
N VAL A 279 -0.01 -17.21 10.24
CA VAL A 279 0.43 -16.67 11.54
C VAL A 279 0.34 -17.71 12.67
N GLY A 280 0.22 -18.99 12.31
CA GLY A 280 0.15 -20.14 13.21
C GLY A 280 -1.27 -20.59 13.58
N SER A 281 -2.30 -19.90 13.09
CA SER A 281 -3.71 -20.14 13.41
C SER A 281 -4.56 -20.39 12.15
N ASN A 282 -5.86 -20.65 12.35
CA ASN A 282 -6.86 -20.70 11.28
C ASN A 282 -7.36 -19.30 10.85
N ARG A 283 -6.80 -18.22 11.38
CA ARG A 283 -7.11 -16.82 11.05
C ARG A 283 -5.85 -16.14 10.52
N PRO A 284 -5.56 -16.29 9.22
CA PRO A 284 -4.33 -15.81 8.63
C PRO A 284 -4.30 -14.29 8.49
N GLN A 285 -3.13 -13.75 8.18
CA GLN A 285 -2.96 -12.37 7.77
C GLN A 285 -3.07 -12.25 6.24
N TYR A 286 -3.64 -11.15 5.75
CA TYR A 286 -3.55 -10.72 4.35
C TYR A 286 -2.76 -9.41 4.31
N PRO A 287 -1.43 -9.48 4.10
CA PRO A 287 -0.55 -8.32 4.16
C PRO A 287 -0.85 -7.35 3.03
N MET A 288 -0.45 -6.10 3.21
CA MET A 288 -0.38 -5.11 2.14
C MET A 288 1.00 -4.47 2.10
N LEU A 289 1.33 -3.92 0.94
CA LEU A 289 2.57 -3.21 0.70
C LEU A 289 2.81 -2.12 1.77
N THR A 290 4.03 -2.09 2.30
CA THR A 290 4.45 -1.17 3.37
C THR A 290 5.59 -0.28 2.90
N ILE A 291 5.40 1.03 2.97
CA ILE A 291 6.34 2.07 2.51
C ILE A 291 6.23 3.30 3.43
N GLY A 292 7.15 4.25 3.26
CA GLY A 292 7.11 5.54 3.96
C GLY A 292 7.64 5.49 5.39
N ASP A 293 7.41 6.59 6.12
CA ASP A 293 8.05 6.85 7.40
C ASP A 293 7.34 6.25 8.63
N LEU A 294 6.22 5.56 8.43
CA LEU A 294 5.64 4.66 9.42
C LEU A 294 5.48 3.31 8.73
N ARG A 295 6.26 2.31 9.16
CA ARG A 295 6.17 0.93 8.65
C ARG A 295 5.78 -0.07 9.74
N GLN A 296 5.60 0.41 10.98
CA GLN A 296 5.28 -0.40 12.16
C GLN A 296 3.86 -0.19 12.69
N SER A 297 3.15 0.85 12.26
CA SER A 297 1.83 1.21 12.83
C SER A 297 0.83 1.66 11.75
N GLY A 298 -0.12 0.80 11.38
CA GLY A 298 -1.02 1.01 10.25
C GLY A 298 -2.43 1.41 10.69
N SER A 299 -3.28 1.80 9.73
CA SER A 299 -4.69 2.13 9.94
C SER A 299 -5.47 0.98 10.61
N SER A 300 -5.29 -0.24 10.11
CA SER A 300 -5.96 -1.46 10.62
C SER A 300 -5.35 -2.07 11.89
N GLN A 301 -4.21 -1.56 12.37
CA GLN A 301 -3.42 -2.27 13.39
C GLN A 301 -3.66 -1.78 14.82
N SER A 302 -3.89 -2.72 15.75
CA SER A 302 -3.58 -2.52 17.17
C SER A 302 -2.06 -2.44 17.34
N TRP A 303 -1.56 -1.79 18.40
CA TRP A 303 -0.12 -1.53 18.60
C TRP A 303 0.78 -2.77 18.70
N ASN A 304 0.19 -3.98 18.69
CA ASN A 304 0.90 -5.23 18.90
C ASN A 304 0.65 -6.15 17.70
N LEU A 305 1.36 -5.96 16.59
CA LEU A 305 1.60 -7.10 15.71
C LEU A 305 2.26 -8.20 16.55
N PRO A 306 1.92 -9.47 16.31
CA PRO A 306 2.51 -10.57 17.06
C PRO A 306 4.03 -10.54 16.91
N SER A 307 4.54 -10.20 15.73
CA SER A 307 5.98 -10.18 15.45
C SER A 307 6.40 -8.99 14.58
N PRO A 308 7.64 -8.48 14.73
CA PRO A 308 8.34 -7.68 13.72
C PRO A 308 8.41 -8.29 12.32
N ALA A 309 8.13 -9.60 12.20
CA ALA A 309 8.09 -10.33 10.94
C ALA A 309 6.81 -10.06 10.12
N PHE A 310 5.85 -9.32 10.66
CA PHE A 310 4.62 -8.93 9.97
C PHE A 310 4.55 -7.41 9.82
N GLN A 311 3.86 -6.94 8.79
CA GLN A 311 3.70 -5.51 8.50
C GLN A 311 2.22 -5.17 8.29
N TYR A 312 1.93 -4.07 7.59
CA TYR A 312 0.57 -3.65 7.25
C TYR A 312 -0.21 -4.76 6.57
N SER A 313 -1.52 -4.77 6.85
CA SER A 313 -2.40 -5.80 6.36
C SER A 313 -3.80 -5.28 6.15
N ILE A 314 -4.43 -5.77 5.08
CA ILE A 314 -5.86 -5.63 4.83
C ILE A 314 -6.62 -6.34 5.95
N VAL A 315 -6.20 -7.59 6.24
CA VAL A 315 -6.72 -8.42 7.32
C VAL A 315 -5.57 -8.78 8.25
N MET A 316 -5.67 -8.43 9.53
CA MET A 316 -4.63 -8.64 10.54
C MET A 316 -4.38 -10.11 10.85
N GLY A 317 -5.42 -10.95 10.82
CA GLY A 317 -5.39 -12.30 11.36
C GLY A 317 -5.31 -12.33 12.88
N TYR A 318 -5.16 -13.53 13.44
CA TYR A 318 -4.99 -13.76 14.88
C TYR A 318 -3.88 -14.77 15.13
N THR A 319 -3.02 -14.57 16.11
CA THR A 319 -2.10 -15.61 16.57
C THR A 319 -2.83 -16.70 17.35
N PRO A 320 -2.17 -17.86 17.63
CA PRO A 320 -2.77 -18.94 18.42
C PRO A 320 -3.26 -18.53 19.81
N ASP A 321 -2.70 -17.46 20.38
CA ASP A 321 -3.10 -16.89 21.68
C ASP A 321 -4.32 -15.95 21.58
N GLY A 322 -4.93 -15.81 20.39
CA GLY A 322 -6.05 -14.90 20.14
C GLY A 322 -5.66 -13.42 20.00
N THR A 323 -4.36 -13.08 20.02
CA THR A 323 -3.91 -11.70 19.79
C THR A 323 -4.01 -11.36 18.30
N GLY A 324 -4.60 -10.21 17.98
CA GLY A 324 -4.71 -9.74 16.60
C GLY A 324 -6.03 -9.04 16.33
N GLY A 325 -6.57 -9.23 15.12
CA GLY A 325 -7.85 -8.69 14.69
C GLY A 325 -7.78 -7.27 14.14
N ASN A 326 -8.61 -7.00 13.13
CA ASN A 326 -8.79 -5.64 12.64
C ASN A 326 -9.54 -4.81 13.68
N VAL A 327 -9.03 -3.61 13.97
CA VAL A 327 -9.78 -2.67 14.81
C VAL A 327 -10.86 -2.00 13.99
N LEU A 328 -12.05 -1.82 14.56
CA LEU A 328 -13.18 -1.11 13.93
C LEU A 328 -12.96 0.41 13.96
N TRP A 329 -12.50 0.88 15.13
CA TRP A 329 -12.22 2.27 15.42
C TRP A 329 -10.76 2.42 15.80
N LYS A 330 -10.12 3.44 15.27
CA LYS A 330 -8.78 3.80 15.73
C LYS A 330 -8.73 5.22 16.22
N ALA A 331 -8.20 5.32 17.43
CA ALA A 331 -7.76 6.58 17.95
C ALA A 331 -6.34 6.91 17.50
N HIS A 332 -6.17 7.41 16.26
CA HIS A 332 -4.85 7.87 15.83
C HIS A 332 -4.38 9.07 16.66
N GLY A 333 -3.39 8.82 17.51
CA GLY A 333 -2.66 9.81 18.31
C GLY A 333 -1.80 10.79 17.51
N ALA A 334 -2.08 10.98 16.22
CA ALA A 334 -1.46 12.09 15.52
C ALA A 334 -1.94 13.43 16.11
N TRP A 335 -3.17 13.51 16.67
CA TRP A 335 -3.76 14.82 17.03
C TRP A 335 -4.69 14.87 18.27
N GLY A 336 -5.03 13.75 18.91
CA GLY A 336 -5.85 13.74 20.12
C GLY A 336 -5.05 13.42 21.39
N GLY A 337 -4.64 14.45 22.14
CA GLY A 337 -4.31 14.29 23.56
C GLY A 337 -2.92 14.72 24.05
N VAL A 338 -2.00 15.16 23.19
CA VAL A 338 -0.73 15.75 23.70
C VAL A 338 -0.93 17.24 23.87
N VAL A 339 -1.07 17.71 25.11
CA VAL A 339 -0.86 19.11 25.45
C VAL A 339 0.59 19.44 25.07
N ARG A 340 0.80 20.22 24.01
CA ARG A 340 2.12 20.80 23.69
C ARG A 340 2.18 22.18 24.34
N GLY A 341 2.84 22.30 25.48
CA GLY A 341 2.91 23.53 26.27
C GLY A 341 1.70 23.71 27.20
N LYS A 342 1.16 24.94 27.33
CA LYS A 342 -0.04 25.24 28.14
C LYS A 342 -1.36 25.21 27.36
N HIS A 343 -1.32 24.89 26.07
CA HIS A 343 -2.48 24.97 25.18
C HIS A 343 -2.88 23.58 24.66
N SER A 344 -4.16 23.24 24.76
CA SER A 344 -4.79 22.07 24.12
C SER A 344 -4.93 22.32 22.61
N GLN A 345 -3.80 22.43 21.92
CA GLN A 345 -3.71 23.09 20.61
C GLN A 345 -4.45 22.43 19.45
N TRP A 346 -4.86 21.16 19.53
CA TRP A 346 -5.23 20.41 18.31
C TRP A 346 -6.58 19.70 18.37
N ASP A 347 -6.97 19.25 19.56
CA ASP A 347 -8.33 18.88 19.93
C ASP A 347 -8.59 19.51 21.31
N GLY A 348 -9.02 20.77 21.38
CA GLY A 348 -9.29 21.51 22.63
C GLY A 348 -10.29 20.86 23.60
N TYR A 349 -10.69 19.61 23.34
CA TYR A 349 -11.59 18.79 24.11
C TYR A 349 -10.89 17.49 24.50
N GLY A 350 -11.11 17.00 25.72
CA GLY A 350 -10.72 15.64 26.13
C GLY A 350 -11.41 14.51 25.34
N GLY A 351 -12.13 14.82 24.26
CA GLY A 351 -12.85 13.88 23.41
C GLY A 351 -12.05 13.55 22.17
N PHE A 352 -11.43 12.37 22.16
CA PHE A 352 -10.83 11.80 20.97
C PHE A 352 -11.92 11.56 19.92
N THR A 353 -11.78 12.05 18.67
CA THR A 353 -12.73 11.72 17.60
C THR A 353 -12.35 10.37 16.97
N PRO A 354 -13.09 9.28 17.25
CA PRO A 354 -12.76 7.96 16.71
C PRO A 354 -12.75 8.02 15.19
N LYS A 355 -11.99 7.15 14.52
CA LYS A 355 -11.95 7.09 13.06
C LYS A 355 -12.31 5.69 12.61
N MET A 356 -13.31 5.59 11.72
CA MET A 356 -13.65 4.32 11.08
C MET A 356 -12.42 3.77 10.37
N GLN A 357 -12.16 2.47 10.55
CA GLN A 357 -11.06 1.76 9.89
C GLN A 357 -11.58 0.83 8.78
N VAL A 358 -10.65 0.07 8.20
CA VAL A 358 -10.86 -0.81 7.04
C VAL A 358 -12.15 -1.65 7.13
N PRO A 359 -12.51 -2.29 8.27
CA PRO A 359 -13.76 -3.06 8.34
C PRO A 359 -14.99 -2.25 7.92
N PHE A 360 -15.20 -1.06 8.48
CA PHE A 360 -16.33 -0.21 8.08
C PHE A 360 -16.21 0.32 6.65
N TRP A 361 -14.99 0.59 6.17
CA TRP A 361 -14.82 1.01 4.78
C TRP A 361 -15.25 -0.09 3.82
N PHE A 362 -14.93 -1.34 4.15
CA PHE A 362 -15.27 -2.51 3.37
C PHE A 362 -16.73 -2.90 3.54
N GLU A 363 -17.36 -2.69 4.71
CA GLU A 363 -18.80 -2.87 4.86
C GLU A 363 -19.58 -1.89 3.98
N ILE A 364 -19.23 -0.61 4.00
CA ILE A 364 -19.82 0.39 3.09
C ILE A 364 -19.52 0.03 1.64
N GLY A 365 -18.28 -0.36 1.35
CA GLY A 365 -17.84 -0.79 0.03
C GLY A 365 -18.63 -2.00 -0.48
N GLN A 366 -18.87 -3.01 0.37
CA GLN A 366 -19.62 -4.22 0.03
C GLN A 366 -21.10 -3.90 -0.24
N ALA A 367 -21.71 -3.04 0.58
CA ALA A 367 -23.08 -2.60 0.35
C ALA A 367 -23.25 -1.87 -0.99
N ARG A 368 -22.21 -1.16 -1.46
CA ARG A 368 -22.29 -0.33 -2.67
C ARG A 368 -21.74 -0.99 -3.94
N TRP A 369 -20.68 -1.77 -3.81
CA TRP A 369 -19.88 -2.37 -4.89
C TRP A 369 -19.56 -3.84 -4.57
N PRO A 370 -20.58 -4.71 -4.45
CA PRO A 370 -20.40 -6.10 -4.03
C PRO A 370 -19.51 -6.91 -4.98
N GLU A 371 -19.38 -6.48 -6.24
CA GLU A 371 -18.56 -7.15 -7.25
C GLU A 371 -17.05 -7.00 -7.04
N VAL A 372 -16.61 -6.09 -6.16
CA VAL A 372 -15.18 -5.85 -5.86
C VAL A 372 -14.59 -6.97 -4.99
N GLY A 373 -15.43 -7.71 -4.25
CA GLY A 373 -14.99 -8.77 -3.34
C GLY A 373 -14.54 -8.27 -1.96
N PHE A 374 -15.17 -7.20 -1.43
CA PHE A 374 -14.91 -6.73 -0.07
C PHE A 374 -15.36 -7.77 0.98
N ASP A 375 -16.46 -8.47 0.71
CA ASP A 375 -16.98 -9.57 1.52
C ASP A 375 -15.95 -10.69 1.76
N TYR A 376 -15.12 -11.01 0.76
CA TYR A 376 -14.03 -11.97 0.93
C TYR A 376 -13.12 -11.58 2.09
N PHE A 377 -12.65 -10.34 2.11
CA PHE A 377 -11.74 -9.87 3.17
C PHE A 377 -12.46 -9.70 4.51
N LEU A 378 -13.69 -9.19 4.51
CA LEU A 378 -14.52 -9.10 5.72
C LEU A 378 -14.70 -10.48 6.36
N ALA A 379 -15.02 -11.50 5.58
CA ALA A 379 -15.14 -12.88 6.06
C ALA A 379 -13.87 -13.38 6.78
N GLN A 380 -12.69 -12.90 6.38
CA GLN A 380 -11.42 -13.25 7.03
C GLN A 380 -11.09 -12.39 8.26
N MET A 381 -11.81 -11.28 8.50
CA MET A 381 -11.68 -10.45 9.69
C MET A 381 -12.46 -10.99 10.91
N ARG A 382 -13.21 -12.09 10.75
CA ARG A 382 -13.95 -12.75 11.84
C ARG A 382 -13.03 -13.18 12.99
N GLY A 383 -13.55 -13.14 14.21
CA GLY A 383 -12.85 -13.57 15.41
C GLY A 383 -12.44 -15.05 15.39
N PRO A 384 -11.55 -15.48 16.30
CA PRO A 384 -11.05 -16.87 16.36
C PRO A 384 -12.17 -17.92 16.45
N ASP A 385 -13.20 -17.63 17.25
CA ASP A 385 -14.33 -18.54 17.51
C ASP A 385 -15.57 -18.24 16.67
N GLU A 386 -15.51 -17.21 15.82
CA GLU A 386 -16.63 -16.83 14.96
C GLU A 386 -16.63 -17.66 13.66
N GLU A 387 -17.74 -18.34 13.39
CA GLU A 387 -17.93 -19.10 12.14
C GLU A 387 -18.16 -18.18 10.93
N LYS A 388 -18.76 -17.02 11.17
CA LYS A 388 -19.07 -16.00 10.16
C LYS A 388 -18.50 -14.66 10.58
N TYR A 389 -18.29 -13.77 9.63
CA TYR A 389 -18.08 -12.37 9.98
C TYR A 389 -19.43 -11.73 10.29
N PHE A 390 -19.58 -11.22 11.51
CA PHE A 390 -20.76 -10.47 11.92
C PHE A 390 -20.51 -8.98 11.65
N PRO A 391 -21.14 -8.40 10.61
CA PRO A 391 -20.93 -7.00 10.29
C PRO A 391 -21.55 -6.10 11.37
N SER A 392 -21.16 -4.84 11.34
CA SER A 392 -21.85 -3.82 12.11
C SER A 392 -23.30 -3.66 11.64
N LEU A 393 -24.17 -3.27 12.57
CA LEU A 393 -25.55 -2.91 12.26
C LEU A 393 -25.66 -1.61 11.45
N PHE A 394 -24.56 -0.90 11.22
CA PHE A 394 -24.59 0.46 10.69
C PHE A 394 -24.85 0.53 9.19
N PHE A 395 -24.51 -0.52 8.44
CA PHE A 395 -24.52 -0.50 6.98
C PHE A 395 -25.40 -1.59 6.33
N GLY A 396 -26.31 -2.20 7.11
CA GLY A 396 -27.39 -3.03 6.59
C GLY A 396 -26.98 -4.41 6.05
N LEU A 397 -25.73 -4.84 6.26
CA LEU A 397 -25.25 -6.14 5.83
C LEU A 397 -25.80 -7.29 6.69
N ASP A 398 -25.79 -8.49 6.12
CA ASP A 398 -26.04 -9.75 6.81
C ASP A 398 -24.72 -10.45 7.17
N PRO A 399 -24.70 -11.40 8.12
CA PRO A 399 -23.51 -12.17 8.45
C PRO A 399 -22.89 -12.83 7.22
N ILE A 400 -21.59 -12.62 7.03
CA ILE A 400 -20.87 -13.06 5.85
C ILE A 400 -20.26 -14.43 6.12
N ASP A 401 -20.72 -15.43 5.38
CA ASP A 401 -20.23 -16.80 5.46
C ASP A 401 -18.96 -16.96 4.62
N PRO A 402 -17.80 -17.32 5.24
CA PRO A 402 -16.55 -17.53 4.51
C PRO A 402 -16.63 -18.62 3.43
N ALA A 403 -17.59 -19.56 3.52
CA ALA A 403 -17.78 -20.59 2.50
C ALA A 403 -18.52 -20.09 1.25
N ARG A 404 -19.16 -18.91 1.30
CA ARG A 404 -19.99 -18.36 0.21
C ARG A 404 -19.34 -17.22 -0.56
N VAL A 405 -18.31 -16.60 0.01
CA VAL A 405 -17.58 -15.48 -0.61
C VAL A 405 -16.57 -15.97 -1.64
N LYS A 406 -16.28 -15.12 -2.63
CA LYS A 406 -15.27 -15.39 -3.66
C LYS A 406 -14.18 -14.34 -3.61
N ALA A 407 -12.93 -14.79 -3.59
CA ALA A 407 -11.81 -13.88 -3.65
C ALA A 407 -11.79 -13.13 -5.00
N PRO A 408 -11.46 -11.83 -5.03
CA PRO A 408 -11.30 -11.12 -6.29
C PRO A 408 -10.01 -11.55 -7.01
N PRO A 409 -9.90 -11.37 -8.34
CA PRO A 409 -8.63 -11.53 -9.03
C PRO A 409 -7.60 -10.51 -8.52
N ALA A 410 -6.32 -10.84 -8.65
CA ALA A 410 -5.21 -10.01 -8.21
C ALA A 410 -4.20 -9.83 -9.35
N PRO A 411 -4.48 -8.99 -10.35
CA PRO A 411 -3.57 -8.81 -11.48
C PRO A 411 -2.26 -8.13 -11.06
N SER A 412 -1.16 -8.45 -11.75
CA SER A 412 0.06 -7.64 -11.72
C SER A 412 -0.20 -6.29 -12.36
N ALA A 413 0.48 -5.26 -11.89
CA ALA A 413 0.26 -3.90 -12.36
C ALA A 413 1.46 -2.99 -12.10
N VAL A 414 1.53 -1.92 -12.88
CA VAL A 414 2.37 -0.75 -12.63
C VAL A 414 1.46 0.47 -12.50
N TRP A 415 1.70 1.26 -11.46
CA TRP A 415 1.02 2.50 -11.14
C TRP A 415 2.06 3.63 -11.10
N PRO A 416 2.41 4.23 -12.26
CA PRO A 416 3.54 5.16 -12.36
C PRO A 416 3.35 6.44 -11.55
N GLN A 417 2.12 6.97 -11.45
CA GLN A 417 1.86 8.20 -10.72
C GLN A 417 2.01 7.98 -9.21
N ARG A 418 1.63 6.80 -8.71
CA ARG A 418 1.90 6.39 -7.33
C ARG A 418 3.34 5.92 -7.14
N GLY A 419 3.99 5.48 -8.21
CA GLY A 419 5.34 4.95 -8.23
C GLY A 419 5.42 3.50 -7.74
N LEU A 420 4.48 2.64 -8.12
CA LEU A 420 4.43 1.26 -7.62
C LEU A 420 4.40 0.24 -8.74
N VAL A 421 5.00 -0.91 -8.47
CA VAL A 421 4.91 -2.13 -9.26
C VAL A 421 4.54 -3.26 -8.33
N ILE A 422 3.61 -4.12 -8.74
CA ILE A 422 3.37 -5.40 -8.09
C ILE A 422 3.28 -6.50 -9.14
N LEU A 423 4.07 -7.56 -8.93
CA LEU A 423 4.09 -8.76 -9.76
C LEU A 423 3.58 -9.92 -8.92
N ARG A 424 2.64 -10.68 -9.50
CA ARG A 424 2.02 -11.84 -8.86
C ARG A 424 2.09 -13.01 -9.83
N ALA A 425 2.70 -14.11 -9.41
CA ALA A 425 2.83 -15.29 -10.28
C ALA A 425 1.48 -15.97 -10.55
N ASP A 426 0.54 -15.85 -9.62
CA ASP A 426 -0.88 -16.15 -9.80
C ASP A 426 -1.67 -14.85 -9.74
N GLU A 427 -2.55 -14.61 -10.72
CA GLU A 427 -3.37 -13.40 -10.82
C GLU A 427 -4.88 -13.70 -10.70
N SER A 428 -5.21 -14.99 -10.59
CA SER A 428 -6.60 -15.43 -10.46
C SER A 428 -7.08 -15.29 -9.01
N PRO A 429 -8.38 -15.53 -8.73
CA PRO A 429 -8.89 -15.59 -7.36
C PRO A 429 -8.09 -16.50 -6.40
N SER A 430 -7.45 -17.57 -6.89
CA SER A 430 -6.65 -18.44 -6.02
C SER A 430 -5.40 -17.79 -5.47
N TYR A 431 -4.95 -16.67 -6.05
CA TYR A 431 -3.79 -15.91 -5.58
C TYR A 431 -3.79 -15.70 -4.07
N TRP A 432 -4.95 -15.31 -3.52
CA TRP A 432 -5.06 -14.93 -2.12
C TRP A 432 -4.75 -16.09 -1.17
N GLU A 433 -4.98 -17.33 -1.57
CA GLU A 433 -4.68 -18.52 -0.77
C GLU A 433 -3.42 -19.26 -1.24
N SER A 434 -2.92 -18.91 -2.42
CA SER A 434 -1.84 -19.62 -3.09
C SER A 434 -0.49 -19.45 -2.39
N PRO A 435 0.38 -20.49 -2.41
CA PRO A 435 1.78 -20.36 -2.02
C PRO A 435 2.64 -19.65 -3.09
N ALA A 436 2.06 -19.32 -4.24
CA ALA A 436 2.78 -18.72 -5.37
C ALA A 436 3.44 -17.38 -4.97
N PRO A 437 4.61 -17.07 -5.55
CA PRO A 437 5.36 -15.90 -5.16
C PRO A 437 4.73 -14.59 -5.66
N ALA A 438 4.96 -13.52 -4.90
CA ALA A 438 4.60 -12.15 -5.25
C ALA A 438 5.68 -11.18 -4.79
N VAL A 439 6.03 -10.20 -5.64
CA VAL A 439 7.03 -9.18 -5.35
C VAL A 439 6.49 -7.80 -5.72
N ALA A 440 6.84 -6.78 -4.94
CA ALA A 440 6.53 -5.40 -5.31
C ALA A 440 7.77 -4.51 -5.25
N MET A 441 7.80 -3.48 -6.10
CA MET A 441 8.92 -2.55 -6.26
C MET A 441 8.43 -1.10 -6.25
N ARG A 442 9.22 -0.21 -5.63
CA ARG A 442 9.05 1.25 -5.70
C ARG A 442 9.67 1.79 -6.97
N LEU A 443 8.98 2.68 -7.67
CA LEU A 443 9.59 3.57 -8.65
C LEU A 443 10.19 4.78 -7.94
N ALA A 444 10.89 5.65 -8.68
CA ALA A 444 11.49 6.85 -8.12
C ALA A 444 10.50 8.02 -7.94
N THR A 445 9.20 7.81 -8.21
CA THR A 445 8.17 8.84 -8.05
C THR A 445 8.06 9.28 -6.60
N ASN A 446 8.21 10.57 -6.33
CA ASN A 446 8.11 11.11 -4.97
C ASN A 446 6.69 10.97 -4.39
N TYR A 447 6.57 10.87 -3.06
CA TYR A 447 5.31 10.78 -2.33
C TYR A 447 5.43 11.45 -0.94
N ALA A 448 4.31 11.77 -0.31
CA ALA A 448 4.31 12.39 1.02
C ALA A 448 4.73 11.38 2.11
N HIS A 449 5.46 11.85 3.12
CA HIS A 449 6.07 11.00 4.16
C HIS A 449 6.92 9.85 3.62
N ASN A 450 7.68 10.17 2.58
CA ASN A 450 8.63 9.26 1.98
C ASN A 450 9.78 8.86 2.93
N VAL A 451 10.31 7.68 2.64
CA VAL A 451 11.65 7.23 3.00
C VAL A 451 12.42 6.99 1.70
N ILE A 452 13.75 6.96 1.75
CA ILE A 452 14.56 6.83 0.55
C ILE A 452 14.48 5.39 0.03
N ASP A 453 13.58 5.15 -0.91
CA ASP A 453 13.18 3.80 -1.35
C ASP A 453 13.14 3.61 -2.88
N CYS A 454 13.72 4.53 -3.65
CA CYS A 454 13.73 4.48 -5.11
C CYS A 454 14.26 3.14 -5.63
N PHE A 455 13.47 2.48 -6.48
CA PHE A 455 13.79 1.20 -7.12
C PHE A 455 13.99 0.04 -6.14
N SER A 456 13.59 0.20 -4.87
CA SER A 456 13.68 -0.88 -3.89
C SER A 456 12.55 -1.90 -4.03
N LEU A 457 12.82 -3.17 -3.72
CA LEU A 457 11.76 -4.14 -3.47
C LEU A 457 11.12 -3.80 -2.13
N THR A 458 9.81 -3.67 -2.09
CA THR A 458 9.05 -3.35 -0.86
C THR A 458 8.59 -4.58 -0.11
N GLY A 459 8.61 -5.73 -0.77
CA GLY A 459 8.34 -7.02 -0.18
C GLY A 459 8.45 -8.13 -1.22
N PHE A 460 8.79 -9.32 -0.76
CA PHE A 460 8.74 -10.55 -1.53
C PHE A 460 8.11 -11.62 -0.64
N TYR A 461 7.06 -12.27 -1.14
CA TYR A 461 6.25 -13.25 -0.41
C TYR A 461 6.18 -14.53 -1.22
N ALA A 462 6.28 -15.68 -0.56
CA ALA A 462 6.15 -17.01 -1.15
C ALA A 462 5.83 -18.04 -0.05
N PHE A 463 5.20 -19.16 -0.40
CA PHE A 463 4.84 -20.24 0.54
C PHE A 463 4.04 -19.77 1.76
N ASN A 464 3.22 -18.72 1.57
CA ASN A 464 2.46 -18.05 2.63
C ASN A 464 3.34 -17.48 3.75
N ARG A 465 4.52 -16.95 3.39
CA ARG A 465 5.48 -16.27 4.26
C ARG A 465 6.01 -14.98 3.63
N PRO A 466 6.25 -13.93 4.43
CA PRO A 466 7.16 -12.87 4.01
C PRO A 466 8.57 -13.44 3.89
N ILE A 467 9.24 -13.19 2.76
CA ILE A 467 10.62 -13.59 2.47
C ILE A 467 11.56 -12.40 2.65
N TYR A 468 11.22 -11.27 2.01
CA TYR A 468 11.91 -10.00 2.14
C TYR A 468 11.00 -8.94 2.75
N LEU A 469 11.51 -8.20 3.74
CA LEU A 469 10.81 -7.07 4.37
C LEU A 469 11.78 -5.95 4.72
N ASN A 470 11.42 -4.73 4.32
CA ASN A 470 12.12 -3.51 4.72
C ASN A 470 11.58 -3.04 6.08
N ARG A 471 12.14 -3.59 7.15
CA ARG A 471 11.70 -3.28 8.51
C ARG A 471 12.16 -1.89 8.91
N GLN A 472 11.23 -1.07 9.40
CA GLN A 472 11.61 0.07 10.22
C GLN A 472 12.09 -0.44 11.58
N VAL A 473 13.17 0.15 12.08
CA VAL A 473 13.81 -0.22 13.34
C VAL A 473 13.81 0.92 14.35
N THR A 474 13.65 2.17 13.90
CA THR A 474 13.53 3.33 14.79
C THR A 474 12.10 3.50 15.30
N PRO A 475 11.89 3.96 16.55
CA PRO A 475 10.56 4.21 17.08
C PRO A 475 9.94 5.48 16.45
N GLY A 476 8.62 5.46 16.26
CA GLY A 476 7.89 6.62 15.74
C GLY A 476 8.08 6.77 14.22
N TYR A 477 8.45 7.96 13.76
CA TYR A 477 8.75 8.19 12.35
C TYR A 477 10.14 7.65 11.98
N ALA A 478 10.29 7.15 10.75
CA ALA A 478 11.55 6.65 10.24
C ALA A 478 12.62 7.73 10.24
N GLN A 479 13.75 7.41 10.89
CA GLN A 479 14.93 8.26 11.02
C GLN A 479 16.18 7.42 10.75
N ASP A 480 17.29 8.09 10.44
CA ASP A 480 18.61 7.49 10.24
C ASP A 480 18.55 6.26 9.32
N TRP A 481 18.99 5.09 9.79
CA TRP A 481 18.90 3.81 9.08
C TRP A 481 17.51 3.57 8.49
N SER A 482 16.44 3.75 9.27
CA SER A 482 15.08 3.48 8.81
C SER A 482 14.60 4.43 7.72
N ARG A 483 15.24 5.59 7.54
CA ARG A 483 14.92 6.50 6.44
C ARG A 483 15.80 6.24 5.21
N SER A 484 17.00 5.72 5.40
CA SER A 484 18.00 5.44 4.37
C SER A 484 17.60 4.31 3.42
N ILE A 485 18.09 4.37 2.18
CA ILE A 485 18.06 3.26 1.21
C ILE A 485 18.70 1.99 1.76
N GLN A 486 19.62 2.12 2.72
CA GLN A 486 20.29 0.98 3.33
C GLN A 486 19.35 0.10 4.18
N SER A 487 18.18 0.62 4.59
CA SER A 487 17.10 -0.18 5.20
C SER A 487 16.13 -0.80 4.20
N HIS A 488 16.43 -0.73 2.91
CA HIS A 488 15.60 -1.22 1.83
C HIS A 488 16.34 -2.20 0.92
N CYS A 489 15.57 -3.08 0.28
CA CYS A 489 16.03 -4.00 -0.76
C CYS A 489 16.35 -3.25 -2.07
N GLY A 490 17.40 -2.43 -2.09
CA GLY A 490 17.73 -1.47 -3.14
C GLY A 490 19.20 -1.43 -3.53
N VAL A 491 19.62 -0.30 -4.09
CA VAL A 491 21.02 -0.02 -4.44
C VAL A 491 21.47 1.34 -3.93
N THR A 492 22.76 1.48 -3.63
CA THR A 492 23.41 2.76 -3.36
C THR A 492 24.73 2.85 -4.13
N VAL A 493 25.12 4.08 -4.48
CA VAL A 493 26.33 4.41 -5.25
C VAL A 493 27.17 5.34 -4.38
N ASP A 494 28.42 4.97 -4.10
CA ASP A 494 29.34 5.73 -3.23
C ASP A 494 28.73 6.08 -1.85
N GLY A 495 27.85 5.20 -1.34
CA GLY A 495 27.09 5.42 -0.10
C GLY A 495 25.99 6.49 -0.18
N ALA A 496 25.74 7.07 -1.36
CA ALA A 496 24.76 8.14 -1.55
C ALA A 496 23.31 7.62 -1.50
N GLU A 497 22.41 8.50 -1.05
CA GLU A 497 20.97 8.27 -1.08
C GLU A 497 20.39 8.56 -2.47
N PRO A 498 19.56 7.69 -3.06
CA PRO A 498 18.92 7.96 -4.33
C PRO A 498 17.93 9.14 -4.25
N LYS A 499 17.84 9.90 -5.33
CA LYS A 499 16.90 11.01 -5.50
C LYS A 499 15.56 10.51 -6.06
N PHE A 500 14.48 11.17 -5.65
CA PHE A 500 13.19 11.00 -6.31
C PHE A 500 13.13 11.79 -7.62
N THR A 501 12.39 11.27 -8.58
CA THR A 501 12.21 11.89 -9.90
C THR A 501 10.90 11.42 -10.54
N SER A 502 10.32 12.28 -11.38
CA SER A 502 9.22 11.88 -12.28
C SER A 502 9.73 11.26 -13.59
N ALA A 503 11.03 11.32 -13.85
CA ALA A 503 11.66 10.76 -15.06
C ALA A 503 11.98 9.26 -14.90
N THR A 504 10.97 8.47 -14.53
CA THR A 504 11.08 6.99 -14.52
C THR A 504 10.36 6.44 -15.75
N ARG A 505 11.10 5.70 -16.58
CA ARG A 505 10.51 4.93 -17.69
C ARG A 505 10.26 3.50 -17.24
N THR A 506 9.11 2.94 -17.60
CA THR A 506 8.73 1.57 -17.26
C THR A 506 8.40 0.76 -18.50
N ARG A 507 8.85 -0.50 -18.53
CA ARG A 507 8.46 -1.53 -19.50
C ARG A 507 7.83 -2.68 -18.73
N GLN A 508 6.82 -3.35 -19.29
CA GLN A 508 6.13 -4.43 -18.58
C GLN A 508 5.48 -5.44 -19.53
N ALA A 509 5.37 -6.69 -19.09
CA ALA A 509 4.54 -7.70 -19.73
C ALA A 509 4.13 -8.76 -18.70
N PHE A 510 2.82 -9.05 -18.61
CA PHE A 510 2.28 -9.97 -17.59
C PHE A 510 1.71 -11.22 -18.26
N THR A 511 2.60 -12.11 -18.70
CA THR A 511 2.18 -13.38 -19.31
C THR A 511 1.90 -14.43 -18.24
N LYS A 512 1.20 -15.52 -18.57
CA LYS A 512 0.90 -16.59 -17.61
C LYS A 512 2.14 -17.25 -16.99
N PRO A 513 3.20 -17.62 -17.74
CA PRO A 513 4.38 -18.27 -17.15
C PRO A 513 5.35 -17.28 -16.49
N VAL A 514 5.39 -16.02 -16.92
CA VAL A 514 6.32 -15.01 -16.40
C VAL A 514 5.72 -13.60 -16.37
N LYS A 515 5.99 -12.88 -15.28
CA LYS A 515 5.71 -11.44 -15.14
C LYS A 515 7.00 -10.66 -15.27
N PHE A 516 7.06 -9.75 -16.22
CA PHE A 516 8.21 -8.90 -16.50
C PHE A 516 7.89 -7.44 -16.17
N VAL A 517 8.86 -6.76 -15.55
CA VAL A 517 8.91 -5.30 -15.45
C VAL A 517 10.35 -4.82 -15.55
N ALA A 518 10.56 -3.64 -16.12
CA ALA A 518 11.80 -2.90 -16.03
C ALA A 518 11.51 -1.44 -15.70
N ALA A 519 12.28 -0.86 -14.79
CA ALA A 519 12.25 0.56 -14.47
C ALA A 519 13.64 1.17 -14.74
N ARG A 520 13.68 2.33 -15.39
CA ARG A 520 14.92 3.04 -15.72
C ARG A 520 14.84 4.52 -15.41
N SER A 521 15.92 5.07 -14.87
CA SER A 521 16.13 6.50 -14.73
C SER A 521 17.61 6.85 -14.60
N ASP A 522 18.00 7.93 -15.28
CA ASP A 522 19.32 8.57 -15.19
C ASP A 522 19.33 9.74 -14.19
N LYS A 523 18.23 9.93 -13.44
CA LYS A 523 18.06 11.03 -12.46
C LYS A 523 18.03 10.57 -11.01
N VAL A 524 18.16 9.28 -10.76
CA VAL A 524 18.14 8.70 -9.40
C VAL A 524 19.48 8.95 -8.69
N PHE A 525 20.59 8.81 -9.41
CA PHE A 525 21.93 9.13 -8.93
C PHE A 525 22.59 10.08 -9.92
N ASP A 526 23.44 10.99 -9.42
CA ASP A 526 24.12 11.95 -10.28
C ASP A 526 25.17 11.23 -11.15
N GLY A 527 25.03 11.31 -12.46
CA GLY A 527 25.98 10.74 -13.41
C GLY A 527 25.88 9.22 -13.61
N VAL A 528 24.88 8.55 -13.02
CA VAL A 528 24.68 7.11 -13.13
C VAL A 528 23.29 6.79 -13.69
N ASP A 529 23.26 6.06 -14.81
CA ASP A 529 22.04 5.49 -15.35
C ASP A 529 21.71 4.18 -14.64
N LEU A 530 20.52 4.12 -14.04
CA LEU A 530 20.03 2.98 -13.28
C LEU A 530 18.88 2.31 -14.04
N THR A 531 19.02 1.02 -14.34
CA THR A 531 17.95 0.14 -14.81
C THR A 531 17.79 -1.03 -13.85
N ARG A 532 16.57 -1.29 -13.35
CA ARG A 532 16.24 -2.50 -12.60
C ARG A 532 15.12 -3.27 -13.29
N CYS A 533 15.35 -4.55 -13.56
CA CYS A 533 14.44 -5.45 -14.24
C CYS A 533 14.09 -6.63 -13.32
N LEU A 534 12.81 -7.00 -13.25
CA LEU A 534 12.36 -8.20 -12.56
C LEU A 534 11.64 -9.13 -13.54
N MET A 535 11.93 -10.43 -13.44
CA MET A 535 11.14 -11.50 -14.05
C MET A 535 10.70 -12.48 -12.97
N LEU A 536 9.39 -12.52 -12.70
CA LEU A 536 8.78 -13.38 -11.70
C LEU A 536 8.10 -14.59 -12.37
N THR A 537 8.51 -15.79 -11.99
CA THR A 537 7.82 -17.06 -12.34
C THR A 537 7.09 -17.61 -11.11
N LYS A 538 6.52 -18.82 -11.21
CA LYS A 538 5.94 -19.51 -10.04
C LYS A 538 7.00 -20.03 -9.08
N GLU A 539 8.25 -20.16 -9.52
CA GLU A 539 9.32 -20.82 -8.78
C GLU A 539 10.35 -19.84 -8.23
N TYR A 540 10.58 -18.70 -8.89
CA TYR A 540 11.62 -17.75 -8.50
C TYR A 540 11.38 -16.34 -9.04
N CYS A 541 12.20 -15.38 -8.59
CA CYS A 541 12.31 -14.05 -9.18
C CYS A 541 13.76 -13.81 -9.64
N LEU A 542 13.95 -13.48 -10.91
CA LEU A 542 15.22 -12.94 -11.43
C LEU A 542 15.20 -11.41 -11.27
N ASP A 543 16.22 -10.86 -10.63
CA ASP A 543 16.45 -9.43 -10.43
C ASP A 543 17.76 -9.01 -11.11
N VAL A 544 17.65 -8.14 -12.11
CA VAL A 544 18.78 -7.60 -12.85
C VAL A 544 18.85 -6.10 -12.63
N THR A 545 19.91 -5.64 -11.98
CA THR A 545 20.16 -4.21 -11.77
C THR A 545 21.43 -3.78 -12.48
N ARG A 546 21.28 -2.94 -13.51
CA ARG A 546 22.39 -2.30 -14.22
C ARG A 546 22.58 -0.87 -13.74
N LEU A 547 23.82 -0.54 -13.43
CA LEU A 547 24.30 0.80 -13.08
C LEU A 547 25.40 1.15 -14.07
N ALA A 548 25.26 2.26 -14.80
CA ALA A 548 26.25 2.73 -15.76
C ALA A 548 26.63 4.18 -15.45
N GLY A 549 27.84 4.36 -14.91
CA GLY A 549 28.46 5.66 -14.66
C GLY A 549 29.48 6.03 -15.74
N ASN A 550 29.85 7.32 -15.76
CA ASN A 550 30.90 7.85 -16.64
C ASN A 550 32.29 7.85 -16.01
N LYS A 551 32.39 7.41 -14.75
CA LYS A 551 33.61 7.28 -13.95
C LYS A 551 33.48 6.08 -13.03
N GLU A 552 34.56 5.69 -12.39
CA GLU A 552 34.54 4.62 -11.39
C GLU A 552 33.72 5.02 -10.15
N HIS A 553 32.95 4.05 -9.63
CA HIS A 553 32.08 4.17 -8.46
C HIS A 553 32.12 2.89 -7.64
N SER A 554 31.79 3.01 -6.35
CA SER A 554 31.50 1.87 -5.48
C SER A 554 30.00 1.61 -5.50
N TYR A 555 29.60 0.47 -6.06
CA TYR A 555 28.20 0.08 -6.17
C TYR A 555 27.83 -0.96 -5.12
N TYR A 556 26.74 -0.72 -4.41
CA TYR A 556 26.21 -1.63 -3.39
C TYR A 556 24.79 -2.06 -3.74
N TRP A 557 24.57 -3.37 -3.86
CA TRP A 557 23.24 -3.96 -3.99
C TRP A 557 22.85 -4.64 -2.67
N LEU A 558 21.63 -4.41 -2.18
CA LEU A 558 21.20 -4.73 -0.82
C LEU A 558 19.85 -5.46 -0.81
N ILE A 559 19.72 -6.49 0.03
CA ILE A 559 18.45 -7.19 0.34
C ILE A 559 18.35 -7.49 1.84
N HIS A 560 17.13 -7.46 2.38
CA HIS A 560 16.83 -7.82 3.77
C HIS A 560 15.94 -9.06 3.83
N ALA A 561 16.56 -10.21 4.11
CA ALA A 561 15.87 -11.49 4.27
C ALA A 561 15.41 -11.72 5.71
N LEU A 562 14.21 -12.29 5.86
CA LEU A 562 13.81 -12.91 7.11
C LEU A 562 14.45 -14.29 7.24
N GLY A 563 14.87 -14.63 8.46
CA GLY A 563 15.53 -15.89 8.78
C GLY A 563 16.96 -15.72 9.29
N GLN A 564 17.71 -16.80 9.22
CA GLN A 564 19.12 -16.91 9.58
C GLN A 564 19.91 -17.50 8.42
N VAL A 565 21.15 -17.05 8.24
CA VAL A 565 22.07 -17.62 7.24
C VAL A 565 22.39 -19.06 7.63
N GLN A 566 22.11 -20.02 6.74
CA GLN A 566 22.64 -21.37 6.86
C GLN A 566 24.17 -21.37 6.72
N LYS A 567 24.86 -22.36 7.28
CA LYS A 567 26.33 -22.46 7.21
C LYS A 567 26.79 -22.33 5.75
N ALA A 568 27.51 -21.25 5.47
CA ALA A 568 28.05 -20.95 4.15
C ALA A 568 29.58 -21.04 4.19
N ASN A 569 30.15 -21.92 3.36
CA ASN A 569 31.59 -22.16 3.30
C ASN A 569 32.31 -20.96 2.66
N GLY A 570 33.50 -20.61 3.16
CA GLY A 570 34.33 -19.52 2.64
C GLY A 570 33.99 -18.12 3.16
N TRP A 571 32.86 -17.95 3.86
CA TRP A 571 32.48 -16.68 4.49
C TRP A 571 33.29 -16.45 5.76
N LYS A 572 33.93 -15.28 5.89
CA LYS A 572 34.81 -14.93 7.02
C LYS A 572 34.30 -13.69 7.74
N ASP A 573 34.51 -13.60 9.04
CA ASP A 573 34.18 -12.40 9.81
C ASP A 573 34.86 -11.17 9.22
N SER A 574 34.13 -10.05 9.19
CA SER A 574 34.55 -8.84 8.50
C SER A 574 33.87 -7.60 9.08
N LYS A 575 34.03 -6.47 8.38
CA LYS A 575 33.25 -5.23 8.57
C LYS A 575 32.59 -4.88 7.24
N LEU A 576 31.49 -4.13 7.31
CA LEU A 576 30.94 -3.55 6.08
C LEU A 576 31.88 -2.48 5.53
N PRO A 577 31.84 -2.22 4.22
CA PRO A 577 32.47 -1.06 3.60
C PRO A 577 32.08 0.24 4.32
N LYS A 578 33.01 1.21 4.36
CA LYS A 578 32.85 2.47 5.10
C LYS A 578 31.65 3.32 4.65
N ASP A 579 31.22 3.12 3.41
CA ASP A 579 30.10 3.85 2.79
C ASP A 579 28.74 3.26 3.22
N LEU A 580 28.74 2.08 3.85
CA LEU A 580 27.57 1.47 4.46
C LEU A 580 27.60 1.67 5.99
N SER A 581 26.41 1.79 6.57
CA SER A 581 26.23 1.89 8.01
C SER A 581 26.75 0.62 8.69
N PRO A 582 27.43 0.74 9.84
CA PRO A 582 27.95 -0.43 10.54
C PRO A 582 26.81 -1.35 10.98
N LEU A 583 26.98 -2.65 10.75
CA LEU A 583 26.06 -3.69 11.21
C LEU A 583 26.80 -4.73 12.05
N ASN A 584 26.05 -5.52 12.80
CA ASN A 584 26.57 -6.60 13.64
C ASN A 584 26.72 -7.91 12.86
N LYS A 585 27.60 -8.80 13.34
CA LYS A 585 27.81 -10.16 12.82
C LYS A 585 28.10 -10.18 11.31
N VAL A 586 28.94 -9.24 10.85
CA VAL A 586 29.28 -9.11 9.42
C VAL A 586 30.23 -10.22 9.02
N ARG A 587 29.91 -10.88 7.90
CA ARG A 587 30.77 -11.84 7.23
C ARG A 587 30.90 -11.46 5.77
N ALA A 588 32.08 -11.63 5.19
CA ALA A 588 32.39 -11.33 3.80
C ALA A 588 32.84 -12.59 3.04
N TYR A 589 32.53 -12.62 1.74
CA TYR A 589 33.01 -13.60 0.78
C TYR A 589 33.54 -12.87 -0.45
N LYS A 590 34.85 -12.99 -0.69
CA LYS A 590 35.51 -12.44 -1.89
C LYS A 590 35.23 -13.36 -3.07
N ALA A 591 34.12 -13.11 -3.76
CA ALA A 591 33.67 -13.93 -4.87
C ALA A 591 34.52 -13.70 -6.13
N GLY A 592 34.99 -12.47 -6.34
CA GLY A 592 35.54 -12.05 -7.63
C GLY A 592 34.53 -12.36 -8.74
N ASN A 593 35.01 -13.00 -9.81
CA ASN A 593 34.18 -13.29 -10.98
C ASN A 593 33.35 -14.58 -10.84
N LYS A 594 33.41 -15.23 -9.67
CA LYS A 594 32.67 -16.47 -9.41
C LYS A 594 31.25 -16.16 -8.95
N GLN A 595 30.31 -17.02 -9.35
CA GLN A 595 28.99 -17.06 -8.75
C GLN A 595 29.10 -17.34 -7.26
N TRP A 596 28.17 -16.77 -6.48
CA TRP A 596 28.06 -17.03 -5.05
C TRP A 596 26.60 -17.18 -4.65
N SER A 597 26.37 -17.74 -3.46
CA SER A 597 25.02 -17.88 -2.92
C SER A 597 24.97 -17.78 -1.40
N VAL A 598 23.81 -17.37 -0.89
CA VAL A 598 23.45 -17.33 0.53
C VAL A 598 22.09 -17.98 0.68
N THR A 599 21.94 -18.88 1.65
CA THR A 599 20.65 -19.47 2.00
C THR A 599 20.20 -18.93 3.33
N CYS A 600 19.05 -18.26 3.35
CA CYS A 600 18.40 -17.78 4.57
C CYS A 600 17.20 -18.66 4.88
N GLU A 601 17.17 -19.27 6.07
CA GLU A 601 16.06 -20.12 6.53
C GLU A 601 15.37 -19.49 7.75
N GLN A 602 14.04 -19.50 7.75
CA GLN A 602 13.24 -19.00 8.86
C GLN A 602 13.15 -20.07 9.94
N ARG A 603 13.93 -19.86 11.01
CA ARG A 603 13.91 -20.63 12.26
C ARG A 603 13.55 -19.70 13.41
N CYS A 604 13.18 -20.28 14.55
CA CYS A 604 13.06 -19.50 15.78
C CYS A 604 14.45 -18.95 16.13
N ALA A 605 14.55 -17.62 16.18
CA ALA A 605 15.79 -16.89 16.44
C ALA A 605 15.88 -16.32 17.86
N LEU A 606 14.91 -16.66 18.72
CA LEU A 606 14.98 -16.33 20.14
C LEU A 606 15.90 -17.33 20.85
N ASP A 607 16.67 -16.85 21.82
CA ASP A 607 17.49 -17.71 22.69
C ASP A 607 16.61 -18.67 23.50
N ASP A 608 15.38 -18.24 23.82
CA ASP A 608 14.37 -19.03 24.51
C ASP A 608 13.14 -19.21 23.60
N PRO A 609 13.02 -20.37 22.90
CA PRO A 609 11.91 -20.64 21.99
C PRO A 609 10.53 -20.65 22.66
N SER A 610 10.44 -20.80 23.99
CA SER A 610 9.15 -20.76 24.70
C SER A 610 8.50 -19.37 24.67
N LYS A 611 9.30 -18.32 24.38
CA LYS A 611 8.84 -16.94 24.20
C LYS A 611 8.36 -16.64 22.78
N ALA A 612 8.48 -17.59 21.85
CA ALA A 612 7.98 -17.42 20.50
C ALA A 612 6.46 -17.34 20.50
N LYS A 613 5.92 -16.38 19.74
CA LYS A 613 4.47 -16.24 19.55
C LYS A 613 3.96 -17.13 18.43
N LEU A 614 4.85 -17.49 17.50
CA LEU A 614 4.56 -18.43 16.44
C LEU A 614 4.75 -19.87 16.93
N PRO A 615 3.85 -20.79 16.57
CA PRO A 615 3.90 -22.17 17.05
C PRO A 615 5.06 -22.93 16.39
N LYS A 616 5.57 -23.97 17.05
CA LYS A 616 6.67 -24.82 16.55
C LYS A 616 6.48 -25.29 15.10
N LYS A 617 5.26 -25.74 14.74
CA LYS A 617 4.87 -26.17 13.38
C LYS A 617 5.15 -25.11 12.30
N TRP A 618 5.10 -23.82 12.67
CA TRP A 618 5.36 -22.71 11.76
C TRP A 618 6.82 -22.74 11.28
N TYR A 619 7.76 -23.02 12.19
CA TYR A 619 9.20 -23.11 11.91
C TYR A 619 9.62 -24.45 11.29
N GLU A 620 8.90 -25.54 11.60
CA GLU A 620 9.17 -26.88 11.04
C GLU A 620 8.97 -26.97 9.52
N ARG A 621 8.22 -26.04 8.92
CA ARG A 621 8.11 -25.90 7.46
C ARG A 621 9.44 -25.50 6.80
N ARG A 622 10.39 -24.95 7.56
CA ARG A 622 11.74 -24.56 7.10
C ARG A 622 11.70 -23.75 5.79
N ILE A 623 10.86 -22.72 5.78
CA ILE A 623 10.73 -21.82 4.63
C ILE A 623 11.86 -20.82 4.62
N GLY A 624 12.30 -20.42 3.44
CA GLY A 624 13.37 -19.46 3.29
C GLY A 624 13.59 -19.06 1.85
N VAL A 625 14.78 -18.54 1.59
CA VAL A 625 15.22 -18.15 0.26
C VAL A 625 16.69 -18.45 0.07
N ARG A 626 17.01 -19.04 -1.07
CA ARG A 626 18.36 -19.11 -1.58
C ARG A 626 18.54 -17.95 -2.55
N LEU A 627 19.41 -17.02 -2.17
CA LEU A 627 19.89 -15.98 -3.08
C LEU A 627 21.11 -16.53 -3.80
N GLN A 628 21.08 -16.50 -5.13
CA GLN A 628 22.24 -16.77 -5.97
C GLN A 628 22.55 -15.52 -6.77
N MET A 629 23.83 -15.17 -6.93
CA MET A 629 24.22 -14.03 -7.77
C MET A 629 25.37 -14.43 -8.68
N LEU A 630 25.24 -14.08 -9.96
CA LEU A 630 26.30 -14.28 -10.95
C LEU A 630 27.49 -13.39 -10.60
N GLY A 631 28.69 -13.92 -10.82
CA GLY A 631 29.92 -13.20 -10.56
C GLY A 631 30.06 -11.95 -11.43
N GLY A 632 30.93 -11.06 -11.01
CA GLY A 632 31.35 -9.89 -11.78
C GLY A 632 32.67 -9.40 -11.24
N ASP A 633 33.36 -8.58 -12.02
CA ASP A 633 34.71 -8.14 -11.67
C ASP A 633 34.79 -7.59 -10.24
N ASN A 634 35.75 -8.14 -9.47
CA ASN A 634 36.05 -7.74 -8.10
C ASN A 634 34.87 -7.77 -7.11
N THR A 635 33.88 -8.67 -7.32
CA THR A 635 32.73 -8.76 -6.41
C THR A 635 33.12 -9.22 -5.00
N THR A 636 32.69 -8.48 -3.98
CA THR A 636 32.66 -8.94 -2.58
C THR A 636 31.22 -9.00 -2.08
N ALA A 637 30.83 -10.14 -1.54
CA ALA A 637 29.50 -10.35 -0.96
C ALA A 637 29.57 -10.28 0.57
N TYR A 638 28.52 -9.76 1.20
CA TYR A 638 28.42 -9.59 2.64
C TYR A 638 27.11 -10.17 3.17
N THR A 639 27.15 -10.73 4.37
CA THR A 639 25.98 -10.99 5.20
C THR A 639 26.17 -10.31 6.54
N ALA A 640 25.11 -9.71 7.08
CA ALA A 640 25.12 -9.10 8.40
C ALA A 640 23.77 -9.31 9.09
N GLN A 641 23.73 -9.15 10.40
CA GLN A 641 22.46 -9.08 11.13
C GLN A 641 21.76 -7.77 10.78
N THR A 642 20.52 -7.86 10.29
CA THR A 642 19.67 -6.66 10.13
C THR A 642 19.44 -6.01 11.49
N PRO A 643 19.48 -4.67 11.62
CA PRO A 643 19.27 -4.00 12.90
C PRO A 643 17.99 -4.45 13.60
N LEU A 644 18.06 -4.55 14.92
CA LEU A 644 16.92 -4.91 15.75
C LEU A 644 15.97 -3.73 15.91
N ILE A 645 14.68 -4.02 16.09
CA ILE A 645 13.69 -2.96 16.33
C ILE A 645 13.94 -2.35 17.71
N VAL A 646 13.99 -1.02 17.77
CA VAL A 646 14.12 -0.26 19.01
C VAL A 646 12.73 0.16 19.49
N ARG A 647 12.34 -0.33 20.68
CA ARG A 647 11.12 0.10 21.36
C ARG A 647 11.44 1.25 22.30
N ARG A 648 10.60 2.28 22.25
CA ARG A 648 10.61 3.38 23.22
C ARG A 648 9.61 3.09 24.35
N SER A 649 10.07 3.12 25.59
CA SER A 649 9.24 3.06 26.80
C SER A 649 9.58 4.19 27.76
N ARG A 650 8.78 4.38 28.80
CA ARG A 650 9.14 5.22 29.95
C ARG A 650 9.37 4.33 31.16
N ASP A 651 10.39 4.62 31.94
CA ASP A 651 10.57 3.96 33.24
C ASP A 651 9.64 4.56 34.31
N GLU A 652 9.73 4.01 35.53
CA GLU A 652 8.95 4.45 36.69
C GLU A 652 9.18 5.93 37.05
N LYS A 653 10.33 6.50 36.66
CA LYS A 653 10.67 7.92 36.84
C LYS A 653 10.24 8.78 35.65
N GLY A 654 9.57 8.18 34.66
CA GLY A 654 9.09 8.85 33.45
C GLY A 654 10.17 9.14 32.41
N GLN A 655 11.42 8.70 32.62
CA GLN A 655 12.52 8.88 31.67
C GLN A 655 12.36 7.94 30.48
N GLN A 656 12.76 8.41 29.29
CA GLN A 656 12.66 7.62 28.07
C GLN A 656 13.75 6.55 28.03
N GLN A 657 13.33 5.31 27.80
CA GLN A 657 14.19 4.16 27.63
C GLN A 657 14.05 3.65 26.19
N TYR A 658 15.16 3.25 25.59
CA TYR A 658 15.22 2.67 24.25
C TYR A 658 15.79 1.27 24.36
N LYS A 659 15.02 0.27 23.93
CA LYS A 659 15.40 -1.13 24.05
C LYS A 659 15.28 -1.84 22.71
N GLU A 660 16.35 -2.51 22.30
CA GLU A 660 16.31 -3.42 21.17
C GLU A 660 15.45 -4.65 21.48
N MET A 661 14.59 -5.01 20.53
CA MET A 661 13.69 -6.14 20.61
C MET A 661 14.20 -7.23 19.66
N PRO A 662 14.44 -8.46 20.15
CA PRO A 662 14.80 -9.55 19.27
C PRO A 662 13.66 -9.86 18.30
N SER A 663 14.01 -10.24 17.08
CA SER A 663 13.06 -10.72 16.08
C SER A 663 12.99 -12.24 16.17
N GLU A 664 11.81 -12.80 16.47
CA GLU A 664 11.66 -14.26 16.60
C GLU A 664 11.93 -15.03 15.30
N VAL A 665 11.86 -14.36 14.15
CA VAL A 665 12.17 -14.93 12.82
C VAL A 665 13.57 -14.50 12.34
N GLY A 666 14.32 -13.73 13.14
CA GLY A 666 15.65 -13.25 12.76
C GLY A 666 15.64 -12.14 11.70
N GLY A 667 16.74 -12.00 10.97
CA GLY A 667 16.98 -10.93 10.02
C GLY A 667 18.39 -10.90 9.48
N VAL A 668 18.53 -10.98 8.16
CA VAL A 668 19.81 -10.96 7.46
C VAL A 668 19.80 -9.84 6.43
N THR A 669 20.76 -8.93 6.53
CA THR A 669 21.11 -8.01 5.45
C THR A 669 22.16 -8.70 4.58
N ILE A 670 21.89 -8.81 3.29
CA ILE A 670 22.83 -9.32 2.29
C ILE A 670 23.23 -8.14 1.41
N ALA A 671 24.53 -7.98 1.17
CA ALA A 671 25.06 -6.95 0.28
C ALA A 671 26.01 -7.53 -0.76
N ALA A 672 26.11 -6.88 -1.91
CA ALA A 672 27.13 -7.14 -2.92
C ALA A 672 27.80 -5.82 -3.30
N GLU A 673 29.12 -5.78 -3.25
CA GLU A 673 29.95 -4.62 -3.61
C GLU A 673 30.70 -4.91 -4.91
N ARG A 674 30.76 -3.89 -5.79
CA ARG A 674 31.62 -3.85 -6.97
C ARG A 674 32.14 -2.43 -7.19
N GLU A 675 33.41 -2.32 -7.57
CA GLU A 675 34.04 -1.07 -8.01
C GLU A 675 34.23 -1.12 -9.52
N ALA A 676 33.60 -0.22 -10.25
CA ALA A 676 33.67 -0.15 -11.71
C ALA A 676 33.09 1.17 -12.24
N ALA A 677 33.33 1.47 -13.52
CA ALA A 677 32.58 2.54 -14.20
C ALA A 677 31.11 2.16 -14.40
N GLY A 678 30.84 0.91 -14.76
CA GLY A 678 29.50 0.35 -14.85
C GLY A 678 29.49 -1.11 -14.45
N THR A 679 28.36 -1.58 -13.92
CA THR A 679 28.18 -2.97 -13.50
C THR A 679 26.74 -3.44 -13.68
N THR A 680 26.55 -4.76 -13.67
CA THR A 680 25.22 -5.39 -13.71
C THR A 680 25.15 -6.51 -12.68
N PHE A 681 24.35 -6.30 -11.62
CA PHE A 681 24.03 -7.31 -10.64
C PHE A 681 22.92 -8.21 -11.19
N VAL A 682 23.16 -9.52 -11.24
CA VAL A 682 22.22 -10.52 -11.76
C VAL A 682 21.95 -11.53 -10.65
N ALA A 683 20.83 -11.35 -9.96
CA ALA A 683 20.45 -12.10 -8.77
C ALA A 683 19.22 -12.98 -9.04
N LEU A 684 19.24 -14.19 -8.48
CA LEU A 684 18.15 -15.13 -8.51
C LEU A 684 17.65 -15.36 -7.09
N HIS A 685 16.40 -14.99 -6.85
CA HIS A 685 15.70 -15.16 -5.59
C HIS A 685 14.85 -16.42 -5.67
N GLU A 686 15.34 -17.50 -5.07
CA GLU A 686 14.70 -18.81 -5.08
C GLU A 686 14.08 -19.08 -3.70
N PRO A 687 12.79 -18.75 -3.49
CA PRO A 687 12.12 -19.15 -2.27
C PRO A 687 12.01 -20.67 -2.21
N PHE A 688 12.01 -21.23 -1.00
CA PHE A 688 11.86 -22.67 -0.80
C PHE A 688 11.03 -23.01 0.44
N GLU A 689 10.54 -24.25 0.47
CA GLU A 689 9.94 -24.90 1.64
C GLU A 689 10.67 -26.24 1.92
N GLY A 690 10.69 -26.69 3.17
CA GLY A 690 11.37 -27.92 3.57
C GLY A 690 12.89 -27.83 3.63
N GLY A 691 13.46 -26.63 3.59
CA GLY A 691 14.91 -26.41 3.66
C GLY A 691 15.71 -26.80 2.43
N LYS A 692 15.06 -26.96 1.25
CA LYS A 692 15.72 -27.43 0.02
C LYS A 692 15.40 -26.52 -1.18
N SER A 693 16.45 -26.06 -1.87
CA SER A 693 16.34 -25.44 -3.19
C SER A 693 16.01 -26.46 -4.28
N ASN A 694 15.31 -26.03 -5.31
CA ASN A 694 14.99 -26.78 -6.52
C ASN A 694 15.95 -26.46 -7.68
N ILE A 695 16.64 -25.33 -7.67
CA ILE A 695 17.55 -24.89 -8.75
C ILE A 695 18.95 -25.46 -8.50
N TYR A 696 19.50 -26.21 -9.46
CA TYR A 696 20.86 -26.74 -9.38
C TYR A 696 21.88 -25.86 -10.09
N ASP A 697 21.53 -25.28 -11.24
CA ASP A 697 22.41 -24.42 -12.03
C ASP A 697 21.77 -23.08 -12.35
N PHE A 698 22.58 -22.03 -12.28
CA PHE A 698 22.23 -20.68 -12.64
C PHE A 698 23.48 -20.02 -13.21
N ARG A 699 23.50 -19.84 -14.54
CA ARG A 699 24.69 -19.39 -15.26
C ARG A 699 24.39 -18.30 -16.26
N THR A 700 25.40 -17.47 -16.50
CA THR A 700 25.40 -16.52 -17.62
C THR A 700 25.54 -17.30 -18.93
N ILE A 701 24.74 -16.94 -19.93
CA ILE A 701 24.95 -17.35 -21.32
C ILE A 701 25.89 -16.33 -21.96
N GLU A 702 25.48 -15.06 -21.92
CA GLU A 702 26.32 -13.92 -22.25
C GLU A 702 25.77 -12.65 -21.55
N GLN A 703 26.65 -11.71 -21.26
CA GLN A 703 26.31 -10.39 -20.75
C GLN A 703 27.11 -9.33 -21.52
N THR A 704 26.43 -8.28 -21.96
CA THR A 704 27.00 -7.09 -22.58
C THR A 704 26.45 -5.84 -21.89
N ASP A 705 26.91 -4.67 -22.30
CA ASP A 705 26.33 -3.41 -21.81
C ASP A 705 24.86 -3.22 -22.22
N GLY A 706 24.44 -3.84 -23.33
CA GLY A 706 23.08 -3.71 -23.84
C GLY A 706 22.11 -4.79 -23.36
N GLY A 707 22.58 -5.86 -22.72
CA GLY A 707 21.68 -6.93 -22.31
C GLY A 707 22.37 -8.12 -21.65
N VAL A 708 21.54 -8.98 -21.05
CA VAL A 708 21.96 -10.21 -20.38
C VAL A 708 21.07 -11.37 -20.80
N ALA A 709 21.67 -12.54 -20.97
CA ALA A 709 20.99 -13.82 -21.15
C ALA A 709 21.50 -14.82 -20.09
N VAL A 710 20.59 -15.51 -19.42
CA VAL A 710 20.89 -16.48 -18.37
C VAL A 710 20.16 -17.79 -18.58
N ALA A 711 20.76 -18.88 -18.10
CA ALA A 711 20.15 -20.19 -18.01
C ALA A 711 19.88 -20.55 -16.54
N ILE A 712 18.71 -21.11 -16.28
CA ILE A 712 18.29 -21.60 -14.96
C ILE A 712 17.80 -23.02 -15.12
N GLU A 713 18.49 -23.96 -14.47
CA GLU A 713 18.19 -25.39 -14.59
C GLU A 713 17.87 -25.94 -13.19
N GLY A 714 16.70 -26.56 -13.07
CA GLY A 714 16.21 -27.17 -11.84
C GLY A 714 16.55 -28.64 -11.75
N LYS A 715 16.55 -29.16 -10.52
CA LYS A 715 16.81 -30.56 -10.21
C LYS A 715 15.86 -31.46 -10.99
N TYR A 716 16.21 -32.75 -11.05
CA TYR A 716 15.38 -33.77 -11.68
C TYR A 716 13.91 -33.65 -11.23
N ASP A 717 12.98 -33.79 -12.16
CA ASP A 717 11.52 -33.66 -12.01
C ASP A 717 10.95 -32.28 -11.62
N THR A 718 11.76 -31.23 -11.50
CA THR A 718 11.24 -29.87 -11.23
C THR A 718 10.60 -29.22 -12.46
N GLY A 719 10.93 -29.68 -13.67
CA GLY A 719 10.46 -29.09 -14.93
C GLY A 719 11.01 -27.68 -15.21
N ILE A 720 12.02 -27.23 -14.47
CA ILE A 720 12.68 -25.95 -14.66
C ILE A 720 13.87 -26.17 -15.59
N ASP A 721 13.78 -25.64 -16.80
CA ASP A 721 14.89 -25.50 -17.75
C ASP A 721 14.60 -24.24 -18.57
N ASP A 722 15.05 -23.12 -18.03
CA ASP A 722 14.60 -21.80 -18.45
C ASP A 722 15.74 -20.98 -19.04
N ARG A 723 15.40 -20.14 -20.01
CA ARG A 723 16.29 -19.11 -20.56
C ARG A 723 15.62 -17.76 -20.43
N LEU A 724 16.31 -16.79 -19.85
CA LEU A 724 15.77 -15.47 -19.60
C LEU A 724 16.70 -14.43 -20.19
N MET A 725 16.13 -13.51 -20.97
CA MET A 725 16.86 -12.51 -21.73
C MET A 725 16.26 -11.13 -21.52
N LEU A 726 17.14 -10.16 -21.29
CA LEU A 726 16.78 -8.80 -20.91
C LEU A 726 17.65 -7.81 -21.67
N ARG A 727 17.01 -6.86 -22.36
CA ARG A 727 17.68 -5.65 -22.85
C ARG A 727 17.75 -4.61 -21.74
N LEU A 728 18.86 -3.89 -21.71
CA LEU A 728 19.19 -2.88 -20.72
C LEU A 728 19.42 -1.53 -21.41
N GLY A 729 19.14 -0.43 -20.71
CA GLY A 729 19.27 0.91 -21.27
C GLY A 729 18.15 1.31 -22.25
N ASP A 730 18.41 2.31 -23.10
CA ASP A 730 17.43 2.90 -24.02
C ASP A 730 17.25 2.17 -25.34
N ASN A 731 18.27 1.43 -25.80
CA ASN A 731 18.21 0.72 -27.08
C ASN A 731 17.47 -0.61 -26.95
N TYR A 732 16.51 -0.73 -26.02
CA TYR A 732 15.91 -2.01 -25.69
C TYR A 732 15.09 -2.57 -26.84
N GLU A 733 14.54 -1.74 -27.73
CA GLU A 733 13.78 -2.19 -28.91
C GLU A 733 14.66 -2.73 -30.03
N GLN A 734 15.97 -2.45 -29.99
CA GLN A 734 16.91 -2.95 -30.99
C GLN A 734 17.28 -4.41 -30.71
N PRO A 735 17.24 -5.29 -31.74
CA PRO A 735 17.67 -6.67 -31.58
C PRO A 735 19.12 -6.77 -31.09
N LEU A 736 19.33 -7.67 -30.14
CA LEU A 736 20.65 -8.07 -29.66
C LEU A 736 20.76 -9.58 -29.76
N THR A 737 21.87 -10.06 -30.31
CA THR A 737 22.23 -11.48 -30.25
C THR A 737 23.14 -11.70 -29.06
N LEU A 738 22.74 -12.62 -28.17
CA LEU A 738 23.56 -13.12 -27.07
C LEU A 738 23.77 -14.62 -27.27
N ALA A 739 25.01 -15.09 -27.13
CA ALA A 739 25.39 -16.45 -27.45
C ALA A 739 26.50 -17.01 -26.54
N SER A 740 26.49 -18.33 -26.41
CA SER A 740 27.63 -19.13 -25.96
C SER A 740 27.93 -20.20 -27.02
N ASP A 741 28.93 -21.03 -26.77
CA ASP A 741 29.22 -22.18 -27.64
C ASP A 741 28.01 -23.11 -27.81
N ARG A 742 27.15 -23.20 -26.79
CA ARG A 742 25.99 -24.12 -26.76
C ARG A 742 24.72 -23.52 -27.34
N GLU A 743 24.47 -22.23 -27.19
CA GLU A 743 23.16 -21.64 -27.46
C GLU A 743 23.27 -20.19 -27.92
N SER A 744 22.30 -19.70 -28.69
CA SER A 744 22.29 -18.31 -29.18
C SER A 744 20.86 -17.80 -29.31
N PHE A 745 20.65 -16.55 -28.94
CA PHE A 745 19.35 -15.90 -28.93
C PHE A 745 19.45 -14.49 -29.48
N THR A 746 18.67 -14.18 -30.50
CA THR A 746 18.44 -12.82 -30.99
C THR A 746 17.07 -12.36 -30.51
N PHE A 747 17.03 -11.29 -29.72
CA PHE A 747 15.80 -10.78 -29.11
C PHE A 747 15.84 -9.26 -28.96
N ALA A 748 14.67 -8.65 -28.81
CA ALA A 748 14.54 -7.27 -28.35
C ALA A 748 13.75 -7.24 -27.03
N ASP A 749 13.79 -6.12 -26.31
CA ASP A 749 13.15 -5.83 -25.03
C ASP A 749 13.40 -6.87 -23.92
N TRP A 750 12.67 -7.98 -23.98
CA TRP A 750 12.82 -9.15 -23.11
C TRP A 750 12.37 -10.42 -23.84
N ALA A 751 12.88 -11.57 -23.41
CA ALA A 751 12.36 -12.88 -23.80
C ALA A 751 12.52 -13.90 -22.67
N TYR A 752 11.61 -14.87 -22.63
CA TYR A 752 11.60 -15.98 -21.68
C TYR A 752 11.32 -17.27 -22.42
N LEU A 753 12.03 -18.33 -22.06
CA LEU A 753 11.82 -19.67 -22.59
C LEU A 753 11.72 -20.66 -21.43
N ARG A 754 10.79 -21.61 -21.56
CA ARG A 754 10.76 -22.84 -20.76
C ARG A 754 10.85 -24.05 -21.67
N ILE A 755 11.82 -24.90 -21.39
CA ILE A 755 12.16 -26.08 -22.18
C ILE A 755 11.53 -27.30 -21.50
N GLY A 756 10.46 -27.82 -22.09
CA GLY A 756 9.83 -29.06 -21.69
C GLY A 756 10.11 -30.19 -22.68
N ARG A 757 9.85 -31.42 -22.24
CA ARG A 757 10.05 -32.63 -23.06
C ARG A 757 9.35 -32.58 -24.42
N ASP A 758 8.10 -32.13 -24.43
CA ASP A 758 7.25 -32.14 -25.62
C ASP A 758 7.04 -30.74 -26.22
N LYS A 759 7.49 -29.70 -25.52
CA LYS A 759 7.21 -28.30 -25.89
C LYS A 759 8.31 -27.35 -25.40
N VAL A 760 8.75 -26.47 -26.28
CA VAL A 760 9.50 -25.24 -25.91
C VAL A 760 8.52 -24.08 -25.96
N GLU A 761 8.27 -23.47 -24.80
CA GLU A 761 7.42 -22.28 -24.71
C GLU A 761 8.27 -21.04 -24.67
N VAL A 762 8.00 -20.09 -25.56
CA VAL A 762 8.68 -18.80 -25.66
C VAL A 762 7.67 -17.68 -25.44
N GLN A 763 8.04 -16.72 -24.61
CA GLN A 763 7.30 -15.48 -24.38
C GLN A 763 8.20 -14.27 -24.63
N GLY A 764 7.62 -13.16 -25.04
CA GLY A 764 8.36 -11.92 -25.31
C GLY A 764 8.82 -11.80 -26.76
N ASP A 765 9.80 -10.93 -26.99
CA ASP A 765 10.21 -10.52 -28.33
C ASP A 765 11.44 -11.29 -28.84
N MET A 766 11.24 -12.60 -28.99
CA MET A 766 12.21 -13.52 -29.58
C MET A 766 12.21 -13.42 -31.11
N ARG A 767 13.37 -13.13 -31.70
CA ARG A 767 13.54 -12.98 -33.16
C ARG A 767 14.19 -14.20 -33.79
N ALA A 768 15.18 -14.80 -33.13
CA ALA A 768 15.89 -15.95 -33.64
C ALA A 768 16.53 -16.74 -32.50
N MET A 769 16.64 -18.06 -32.61
CA MET A 769 17.40 -18.85 -31.62
C MET A 769 18.01 -20.12 -32.19
N ARG A 770 19.09 -20.55 -31.54
CA ARG A 770 19.70 -21.89 -31.60
C ARG A 770 19.75 -22.42 -30.16
N LEU A 771 19.04 -23.50 -29.90
CA LEU A 771 18.89 -24.07 -28.55
C LEU A 771 19.23 -25.56 -28.55
N PRO A 772 20.12 -26.06 -27.68
CA PRO A 772 20.36 -27.48 -27.53
C PRO A 772 19.11 -28.15 -26.96
N ILE A 773 18.67 -29.25 -27.57
CA ILE A 773 17.46 -29.94 -27.12
C ILE A 773 17.52 -31.46 -27.31
N GLY A 774 16.89 -32.18 -26.39
CA GLY A 774 16.57 -33.58 -26.55
C GLY A 774 15.26 -33.76 -27.32
N GLY A 775 15.25 -34.61 -28.34
CA GLY A 775 14.04 -34.91 -29.12
C GLY A 775 13.62 -33.80 -30.09
N GLN A 776 12.33 -33.74 -30.40
CA GLN A 776 11.73 -32.77 -31.34
C GLN A 776 10.47 -32.13 -30.75
N PRO A 777 10.59 -31.35 -29.66
CA PRO A 777 9.44 -30.73 -29.02
C PRO A 777 8.79 -29.68 -29.92
N LYS A 778 7.49 -29.44 -29.72
CA LYS A 778 6.77 -28.37 -30.42
C LYS A 778 7.28 -27.00 -29.96
N LEU A 779 7.57 -26.11 -30.90
CA LEU A 779 7.88 -24.72 -30.58
C LEU A 779 6.59 -23.89 -30.51
N VAL A 780 6.38 -23.23 -29.37
CA VAL A 780 5.26 -22.29 -29.16
C VAL A 780 5.82 -20.93 -28.79
N VAL A 781 5.60 -19.92 -29.63
CA VAL A 781 6.03 -18.53 -29.40
C VAL A 781 4.82 -17.65 -29.20
N ASN A 782 4.74 -16.97 -28.05
CA ASN A 782 3.63 -16.10 -27.66
C ASN A 782 2.25 -16.77 -27.85
N GLY A 783 2.15 -18.04 -27.44
CA GLY A 783 0.93 -18.86 -27.53
C GLY A 783 0.63 -19.45 -28.90
N LYS A 784 1.48 -19.26 -29.92
CA LYS A 784 1.28 -19.77 -31.29
C LYS A 784 2.32 -20.82 -31.66
N ASN A 785 1.89 -21.94 -32.25
CA ASN A 785 2.82 -22.92 -32.82
C ASN A 785 3.65 -22.28 -33.93
N GLN A 786 4.96 -22.47 -33.88
CA GLN A 786 5.89 -22.00 -34.91
C GLN A 786 6.63 -23.16 -35.54
N LYS A 787 7.03 -22.99 -36.81
CA LYS A 787 7.93 -23.93 -37.46
C LYS A 787 9.34 -23.76 -36.86
N ALA A 788 9.98 -24.88 -36.55
CA ALA A 788 11.36 -24.95 -36.13
C ALA A 788 12.06 -26.08 -36.88
N SER A 789 13.36 -25.95 -37.14
CA SER A 789 14.16 -27.03 -37.68
C SER A 789 14.98 -27.70 -36.59
N PHE A 790 15.17 -29.00 -36.71
CA PHE A 790 15.93 -29.82 -35.77
C PHE A 790 17.14 -30.41 -36.49
N VAL A 791 18.33 -29.96 -36.13
CA VAL A 791 19.57 -30.39 -36.78
C VAL A 791 20.60 -30.69 -35.71
N ARG A 792 21.13 -31.93 -35.71
CA ARG A 792 22.23 -32.38 -34.82
C ARG A 792 22.00 -32.07 -33.33
N GLY A 793 20.77 -32.27 -32.82
CA GLY A 793 20.43 -32.03 -31.42
C GLY A 793 20.15 -30.57 -31.06
N TYR A 794 19.98 -29.70 -32.06
CA TYR A 794 19.61 -28.29 -31.85
C TYR A 794 18.27 -27.97 -32.49
N LEU A 795 17.48 -27.17 -31.79
CA LEU A 795 16.30 -26.50 -32.31
C LEU A 795 16.71 -25.12 -32.84
N TYR A 796 16.33 -24.82 -34.09
CA TYR A 796 16.50 -23.51 -34.71
C TYR A 796 15.15 -22.85 -35.00
N TYR A 797 15.05 -21.56 -34.66
CA TYR A 797 13.91 -20.71 -34.97
C TYR A 797 14.40 -19.45 -35.70
N CYS A 798 13.89 -19.21 -36.92
CA CYS A 798 14.25 -18.08 -37.78
C CYS A 798 15.76 -17.91 -38.05
N VAL A 799 16.55 -18.98 -37.87
CA VAL A 799 17.97 -19.04 -38.24
C VAL A 799 18.15 -20.22 -39.20
N PRO A 800 18.81 -20.05 -40.36
CA PRO A 800 19.19 -21.18 -41.19
C PRO A 800 20.11 -22.10 -40.40
N PRO A 801 19.93 -23.43 -40.44
CA PRO A 801 20.92 -24.34 -39.88
C PRO A 801 22.25 -24.10 -40.62
N LYS A 802 23.29 -23.72 -39.88
CA LYS A 802 24.65 -23.58 -40.41
C LYS A 802 25.37 -24.91 -40.40
#